data_AF-A0A8J6USI4-F1
#
_entry.id   AF-A0A8J6USI4-F1
#
_cell.length_a   1.000
_cell.length_b   1.000
_cell.length_c   1.000
_cell.angle_alpha   90.00
_cell.angle_beta   90.00
_cell.angle_gamma   90.00
#
_symmetry.space_group_name_H-M   'P 1'
#
loop_
_entity.id
_entity.type
_entity.pdbx_description
1 polymer ?
#
loop_
_entity_poly.entity_id
_entity_poly.type
_entity_poly.pdbx_seq_one_letter_code
_entity_poly.pdbx_strand_id
1 'polypeptide(L)'
;MPWTLANPYLPTIATPTTSPGGLLSTIAGGTNGGGPLATVDYAPPIAQQHPTTIATTGTIAGSTYTVTTDAVAVFAVGSSGGAVWRPAVDVEAPEPGEFVFNPYTGAIELTLGEGFELVPGQAVSVIAAASVLTTDLVQVVPPFARQVQLRALSWGVSVEEHPGGSLEIQANDVTLPAVKSLLSKGTEFSLYGIGFRCGQMRIATASRRDFPVGLHVVSIGLEGKWQNYVEEPYPWRKLGQFSAGQADAAVGDEVVAASVSLVEIADVIGAVYQGPAGVVPVPENAGPGESTTFAQEVGDFTRINASVIDYSSADAIRMKPIAGGRVWDYRGAALIGDTLVQDVGAVSTPSQFMPSESLLMPEPVPGLPSLPGAIAPYTLREESGSGVIIEWENVQLTGEFSEVAEADESEGTLADGDGRSRWVKNRREVTVLGEGDPDPTLPPAGAIAVRDVSLNFDQSGPTKTLTRTRKEDGFIVLVEQWRYGYAFTAAQATNDDGELRGVPSAWWKVVEYTRKERAIDRANTGYAYGWNTTGWRLGRFKQETATNPETLGLGSGDPELKLYQFQQVPIAERERELLRQHRDYYDNIDVRDQQGEVVQYTLPDGTQASTYLRNPNYAEPMFVASHSREMIAFISTPNPDSADDAPLPPLISGREEFSRMARQLEPGRKRRIRIGGAEQPGDRTPDRYTDYSSGFTAQDGQYDNSLENTQFQDYEGRPGEADRLPHEYTQEAPPEGNEGSTAGDDEAAGQRLYLLNSGAPTQTLGQQLNYPRAATLEQGLTAARTDATLENLEQGTSEQVTIAWNDAIRPGDMFIYEDAGEVRRRWVQSCEWQPEFDRDGMRGVVVLSLARWVDAGTLLSFSAIDLPASGGGGGADGGGDLVVGNRFDRLTTLGGLLPLAVKSRTRGNY
;
A
#
# COMPACT_ATOMS: atom_id res chain seq x y z
N MET A 1 -44.83 30.11 44.82
CA MET A 1 -45.83 29.03 45.01
C MET A 1 -46.35 28.64 43.64
N PRO A 2 -46.74 27.38 43.38
CA PRO A 2 -46.02 26.09 43.40
C PRO A 2 -45.79 25.58 41.94
N TRP A 3 -44.73 24.81 41.64
CA TRP A 3 -44.73 23.34 41.45
C TRP A 3 -45.97 22.76 40.72
N THR A 4 -45.80 22.20 39.51
CA THR A 4 -45.84 20.74 39.21
C THR A 4 -45.76 20.42 37.70
N LEU A 5 -44.77 19.59 37.34
CA LEU A 5 -44.80 18.39 36.45
C LEU A 5 -45.70 18.38 35.18
N ALA A 6 -45.10 18.25 33.99
CA ALA A 6 -44.85 16.95 33.30
C ALA A 6 -44.69 17.09 31.76
N ASN A 7 -43.61 16.48 31.27
CA ASN A 7 -43.35 15.94 29.92
C ASN A 7 -42.88 16.88 28.76
N PRO A 8 -41.55 16.93 28.45
CA PRO A 8 -40.99 17.71 27.34
C PRO A 8 -40.59 16.94 26.07
N TYR A 9 -40.88 15.64 25.91
CA TYR A 9 -40.54 14.95 24.65
C TYR A 9 -41.74 14.88 23.73
N LEU A 10 -41.91 15.92 22.92
CA LEU A 10 -42.47 15.96 21.55
C LEU A 10 -42.73 17.44 21.21
N PRO A 11 -42.01 18.01 20.22
CA PRO A 11 -42.72 18.52 19.05
C PRO A 11 -41.89 18.43 17.76
N THR A 12 -42.38 18.62 16.54
CA THR A 12 -43.69 18.61 15.90
C THR A 12 -43.33 18.81 14.42
N ILE A 13 -43.87 17.98 13.55
CA ILE A 13 -43.73 18.07 12.10
C ILE A 13 -44.14 19.48 11.63
N ALA A 14 -43.27 20.18 10.88
CA ALA A 14 -43.63 21.39 10.16
C ALA A 14 -43.63 21.14 8.65
N THR A 15 -44.80 21.34 8.05
CA THR A 15 -45.15 21.23 6.63
C THR A 15 -44.52 22.33 5.77
N PRO A 16 -44.26 22.09 4.47
CA PRO A 16 -43.75 23.12 3.56
C PRO A 16 -44.87 24.11 3.18
N THR A 17 -44.60 25.40 3.34
CA THR A 17 -45.42 26.47 2.77
C THR A 17 -44.93 26.83 1.38
N THR A 18 -45.89 26.87 0.45
CA THR A 18 -45.74 27.22 -0.96
C THR A 18 -45.56 28.73 -1.13
N SER A 19 -44.41 29.17 -1.65
CA SER A 19 -44.27 30.46 -2.36
C SER A 19 -43.07 30.40 -3.32
N PRO A 20 -43.26 30.67 -4.63
CA PRO A 20 -42.17 30.70 -5.59
C PRO A 20 -41.57 32.11 -5.70
N GLY A 21 -40.26 32.21 -5.46
CA GLY A 21 -39.46 33.38 -5.81
C GLY A 21 -39.04 34.24 -4.61
N GLY A 22 -37.83 34.00 -4.10
CA GLY A 22 -37.16 34.86 -3.13
C GLY A 22 -35.70 34.46 -2.97
N LEU A 23 -34.79 35.36 -3.35
CA LEU A 23 -33.34 35.25 -3.11
C LEU A 23 -33.06 35.14 -1.60
N LEU A 24 -32.21 34.19 -1.23
CA LEU A 24 -31.71 33.95 0.13
C LEU A 24 -31.14 35.24 0.74
N SER A 25 -31.85 35.79 1.73
CA SER A 25 -31.40 36.89 2.57
C SER A 25 -30.73 36.37 3.85
N THR A 26 -29.60 37.00 4.17
CA THR A 26 -28.88 37.09 5.45
C THR A 26 -29.65 36.72 6.73
N ILE A 27 -29.05 35.84 7.54
CA ILE A 27 -29.48 35.55 8.92
C ILE A 27 -28.89 36.60 9.87
N ALA A 28 -29.75 37.33 10.56
CA ALA A 28 -29.41 38.20 11.69
C ALA A 28 -29.44 37.39 13.00
N GLY A 29 -28.46 37.64 13.87
CA GLY A 29 -28.26 36.92 15.13
C GLY A 29 -29.32 37.21 16.21
N GLY A 30 -29.54 36.21 17.05
CA GLY A 30 -30.31 36.30 18.29
C GLY A 30 -29.70 35.38 19.35
N THR A 31 -29.32 35.98 20.48
CA THR A 31 -28.68 35.38 21.66
C THR A 31 -29.67 34.63 22.57
N ASN A 32 -29.30 33.42 23.02
CA ASN A 32 -29.31 32.92 24.42
C ASN A 32 -29.52 31.40 24.52
N GLY A 33 -28.69 30.74 25.33
CA GLY A 33 -28.97 29.44 25.96
C GLY A 33 -28.21 28.25 25.36
N GLY A 34 -27.32 27.65 26.16
CA GLY A 34 -26.33 26.68 25.73
C GLY A 34 -26.76 25.21 25.83
N GLY A 35 -26.26 24.45 24.87
CA GLY A 35 -26.18 23.01 24.74
C GLY A 35 -25.30 22.74 23.51
N PRO A 36 -24.48 21.67 23.47
CA PRO A 36 -23.56 21.46 22.36
C PRO A 36 -24.37 21.17 21.10
N LEU A 37 -24.45 22.19 20.23
CA LEU A 37 -24.81 22.00 18.83
C LEU A 37 -23.71 21.12 18.22
N ALA A 38 -24.10 20.07 17.52
CA ALA A 38 -23.19 19.28 16.70
C ALA A 38 -22.35 20.24 15.84
N THR A 39 -21.05 20.26 16.08
CA THR A 39 -20.10 21.05 15.30
C THR A 39 -19.99 20.41 13.93
N VAL A 40 -20.70 20.96 12.95
CA VAL A 40 -20.32 20.75 11.54
C VAL A 40 -19.04 21.55 11.35
N ASP A 41 -17.93 20.86 11.10
CA ASP A 41 -16.65 21.47 10.74
C ASP A 41 -16.89 22.44 9.57
N TYR A 42 -16.81 23.74 9.86
CA TYR A 42 -16.77 24.76 8.81
C TYR A 42 -15.40 24.65 8.15
N ALA A 43 -15.38 24.22 6.89
CA ALA A 43 -14.25 24.47 6.01
C ALA A 43 -13.89 25.98 6.05
N PRO A 44 -12.59 26.35 6.03
CA PRO A 44 -12.18 27.76 6.00
C PRO A 44 -12.83 28.48 4.81
N PRO A 45 -12.97 29.82 4.84
CA PRO A 45 -13.68 30.55 3.80
C PRO A 45 -12.89 30.48 2.50
N ILE A 46 -13.21 29.49 1.67
CA ILE A 46 -12.89 29.46 0.25
C ILE A 46 -13.48 30.76 -0.32
N ALA A 47 -12.64 31.68 -0.79
CA ALA A 47 -13.15 32.86 -1.45
C ALA A 47 -13.91 32.38 -2.69
N GLN A 48 -15.24 32.54 -2.65
CA GLN A 48 -16.19 32.41 -3.76
C GLN A 48 -15.59 31.83 -5.04
N GLN A 49 -15.23 30.53 -5.03
CA GLN A 49 -15.61 29.75 -6.17
C GLN A 49 -17.12 29.80 -6.11
N HIS A 50 -17.77 30.48 -7.05
CA HIS A 50 -19.21 30.40 -7.14
C HIS A 50 -19.52 28.91 -7.13
N PRO A 51 -20.14 28.36 -6.05
CA PRO A 51 -20.56 26.97 -6.07
C PRO A 51 -21.45 26.91 -7.29
N THR A 52 -20.95 26.30 -8.35
CA THR A 52 -21.67 26.28 -9.60
C THR A 52 -22.68 25.19 -9.34
N THR A 53 -23.89 25.59 -8.98
CA THR A 53 -25.01 24.65 -8.88
C THR A 53 -25.27 24.16 -10.30
N ILE A 54 -24.57 23.10 -10.69
CA ILE A 54 -24.82 22.42 -11.94
C ILE A 54 -26.06 21.56 -11.67
N ALA A 55 -27.20 21.98 -12.23
CA ALA A 55 -28.38 21.14 -12.22
C ALA A 55 -28.15 19.99 -13.19
N THR A 56 -27.84 18.82 -12.65
CA THR A 56 -27.57 17.62 -13.43
C THR A 56 -28.75 16.66 -13.36
N THR A 57 -29.13 16.09 -14.50
CA THR A 57 -30.03 14.94 -14.57
C THR A 57 -29.21 13.67 -14.60
N GLY A 58 -29.24 12.91 -13.50
CA GLY A 58 -28.64 11.57 -13.41
C GLY A 58 -29.62 10.43 -13.69
N THR A 59 -29.09 9.22 -13.71
CA THR A 59 -29.86 7.97 -13.89
C THR A 59 -29.83 7.15 -12.61
N ILE A 60 -30.97 6.62 -12.17
CA ILE A 60 -31.05 5.70 -11.03
C ILE A 60 -30.78 4.27 -11.53
N ALA A 61 -29.77 3.62 -10.97
CA ALA A 61 -29.46 2.22 -11.21
C ALA A 61 -29.37 1.49 -9.85
N GLY A 62 -30.45 0.84 -9.43
CA GLY A 62 -30.53 0.18 -8.13
C GLY A 62 -30.41 1.17 -6.96
N SER A 63 -29.46 0.93 -6.06
CA SER A 63 -29.14 1.80 -4.91
C SER A 63 -28.14 2.91 -5.24
N THR A 64 -27.83 3.14 -6.52
CA THR A 64 -26.87 4.18 -6.94
C THR A 64 -27.53 5.18 -7.89
N TYR A 65 -27.14 6.44 -7.76
CA TYR A 65 -27.53 7.51 -8.68
C TYR A 65 -26.30 8.18 -9.25
N THR A 66 -26.11 8.06 -10.57
CA THR A 66 -24.95 8.63 -11.23
C THR A 66 -25.29 9.97 -11.86
N VAL A 67 -24.51 10.98 -11.53
CA VAL A 67 -24.51 12.34 -12.08
C VAL A 67 -23.19 12.55 -12.82
N THR A 68 -23.14 13.35 -13.87
CA THR A 68 -21.87 13.77 -14.48
C THR A 68 -21.64 15.27 -14.34
N THR A 69 -20.40 15.65 -14.07
CA THR A 69 -19.95 17.03 -13.94
C THR A 69 -18.62 17.23 -14.68
N ASP A 70 -18.38 18.43 -15.18
CA ASP A 70 -17.10 18.88 -15.73
C ASP A 70 -16.16 19.42 -14.64
N ALA A 71 -16.52 19.29 -13.37
CA ALA A 71 -15.68 19.72 -12.26
C ALA A 71 -14.42 18.85 -12.12
N VAL A 72 -13.35 19.46 -11.60
CA VAL A 72 -12.07 18.83 -11.29
C VAL A 72 -12.08 18.22 -9.88
N ALA A 73 -12.89 18.76 -8.97
CA ALA A 73 -13.09 18.21 -7.63
C ALA A 73 -14.52 18.47 -7.15
N VAL A 74 -15.12 17.51 -6.44
CA VAL A 74 -16.46 17.60 -5.86
C VAL A 74 -16.36 17.52 -4.34
N PHE A 75 -16.90 18.51 -3.64
CA PHE A 75 -16.78 18.63 -2.18
C PHE A 75 -18.03 18.18 -1.44
N ALA A 76 -19.20 18.45 -2.02
CA ALA A 76 -20.48 18.06 -1.45
C ALA A 76 -21.53 17.95 -2.54
N VAL A 77 -22.50 17.09 -2.32
CA VAL A 77 -23.64 16.92 -3.23
C VAL A 77 -24.91 17.07 -2.42
N GLY A 78 -25.84 17.91 -2.87
CA GLY A 78 -27.12 18.13 -2.22
C GLY A 78 -28.27 17.92 -3.19
N SER A 79 -29.44 17.52 -2.70
CA SER A 79 -30.66 17.46 -3.51
C SER A 79 -31.58 18.63 -3.20
N SER A 80 -32.48 18.97 -4.12
CA SER A 80 -33.57 19.91 -3.84
C SER A 80 -34.53 19.46 -2.72
N GLY A 81 -34.42 18.20 -2.28
CA GLY A 81 -35.22 17.62 -1.20
C GLY A 81 -34.57 17.70 0.18
N GLY A 82 -33.37 18.29 0.29
CA GLY A 82 -32.66 18.49 1.56
C GLY A 82 -31.68 17.38 1.95
N ALA A 83 -31.61 16.27 1.19
CA ALA A 83 -30.58 15.25 1.38
C ALA A 83 -29.21 15.80 0.94
N VAL A 84 -28.17 15.54 1.73
CA VAL A 84 -26.78 15.98 1.49
C VAL A 84 -25.86 14.77 1.59
N TRP A 85 -25.18 14.44 0.50
CA TRP A 85 -24.19 13.37 0.44
C TRP A 85 -22.80 13.91 0.77
N ARG A 86 -22.06 13.13 1.57
CA ARG A 86 -20.63 13.37 1.90
C ARG A 86 -19.72 12.49 1.02
N PRO A 87 -18.43 12.80 0.85
CA PRO A 87 -17.51 11.90 0.15
C PRO A 87 -17.46 10.53 0.82
N ALA A 88 -17.34 9.45 0.03
CA ALA A 88 -17.22 8.09 0.54
C ALA A 88 -15.95 7.89 1.36
N VAL A 89 -16.10 7.21 2.50
CA VAL A 89 -14.95 6.81 3.34
C VAL A 89 -14.22 5.64 2.70
N ASP A 90 -14.97 4.67 2.18
CA ASP A 90 -14.49 3.57 1.35
C ASP A 90 -15.05 3.72 -0.07
N VAL A 91 -14.15 3.91 -1.04
CA VAL A 91 -14.50 4.13 -2.45
C VAL A 91 -15.04 2.85 -3.11
N GLU A 92 -14.62 1.68 -2.63
CA GLU A 92 -15.04 0.39 -3.20
C GLU A 92 -16.39 -0.08 -2.62
N ALA A 93 -16.76 0.42 -1.43
CA ALA A 93 -17.99 0.08 -0.73
C ALA A 93 -18.69 1.31 -0.11
N PRO A 94 -19.15 2.28 -0.91
CA PRO A 94 -19.74 3.52 -0.39
C PRO A 94 -21.06 3.28 0.35
N GLU A 95 -21.22 3.87 1.54
CA GLU A 95 -22.43 3.72 2.36
C GLU A 95 -23.57 4.68 1.93
N PRO A 96 -24.85 4.38 2.24
CA PRO A 96 -25.95 5.31 2.00
C PRO A 96 -25.71 6.72 2.56
N GLY A 97 -25.86 7.74 1.72
CA GLY A 97 -25.52 9.12 2.07
C GLY A 97 -24.09 9.51 1.73
N GLU A 98 -23.35 8.63 1.05
CA GLU A 98 -22.01 8.91 0.53
C GLU A 98 -21.98 9.04 -1.00
N PHE A 99 -20.94 9.69 -1.52
CA PHE A 99 -20.69 9.78 -2.96
C PHE A 99 -19.25 9.44 -3.33
N VAL A 100 -19.10 8.82 -4.50
CA VAL A 100 -17.80 8.59 -5.16
C VAL A 100 -17.70 9.50 -6.37
N PHE A 101 -16.62 10.26 -6.50
CA PHE A 101 -16.36 11.11 -7.66
C PHE A 101 -15.20 10.56 -8.50
N ASN A 102 -15.47 10.31 -9.77
CA ASN A 102 -14.48 9.90 -10.75
C ASN A 102 -14.03 11.12 -11.57
N PRO A 103 -12.82 11.66 -11.33
CA PRO A 103 -12.34 12.87 -12.01
C PRO A 103 -12.08 12.67 -13.51
N TYR A 104 -11.96 11.43 -14.00
CA TYR A 104 -11.69 11.14 -15.41
C TYR A 104 -12.96 11.16 -16.27
N THR A 105 -14.06 10.64 -15.72
CA THR A 105 -15.35 10.58 -16.41
C THR A 105 -16.25 11.73 -16.02
N GLY A 106 -15.91 12.45 -14.94
CA GLY A 106 -16.78 13.44 -14.32
C GLY A 106 -17.95 12.79 -13.56
N ALA A 107 -17.98 11.47 -13.43
CA ALA A 107 -19.11 10.77 -12.82
C ALA A 107 -19.08 10.91 -11.28
N ILE A 108 -20.21 11.28 -10.70
CA ILE A 108 -20.50 11.29 -9.28
C ILE A 108 -21.53 10.19 -9.05
N GLU A 109 -21.15 9.15 -8.33
CA GLU A 109 -22.04 8.06 -7.93
C GLU A 109 -22.51 8.31 -6.50
N LEU A 110 -23.81 8.56 -6.32
CA LEU A 110 -24.44 8.73 -5.01
C LEU A 110 -25.00 7.39 -4.55
N THR A 111 -24.61 6.94 -3.36
CA THR A 111 -25.24 5.78 -2.73
C THR A 111 -26.53 6.20 -2.02
N LEU A 112 -27.63 5.59 -2.44
CA LEU A 112 -28.98 5.83 -1.93
C LEU A 112 -29.30 4.83 -0.81
N GLY A 113 -30.09 5.28 0.17
CA GLY A 113 -30.68 4.43 1.21
C GLY A 113 -31.74 5.18 2.00
N GLU A 114 -32.14 4.64 3.15
CA GLU A 114 -33.20 5.24 3.99
C GLU A 114 -32.80 6.67 4.42
N GLY A 115 -33.59 7.67 4.03
CA GLY A 115 -33.29 9.09 4.26
C GLY A 115 -32.51 9.80 3.13
N PHE A 116 -32.01 9.07 2.13
CA PHE A 116 -31.28 9.58 0.96
C PHE A 116 -31.96 9.20 -0.35
N GLU A 117 -33.29 9.18 -0.38
CA GLU A 117 -34.06 8.86 -1.57
C GLU A 117 -34.06 10.02 -2.58
N LEU A 118 -33.84 9.70 -3.86
CA LEU A 118 -33.97 10.64 -4.97
C LEU A 118 -35.16 10.25 -5.84
N VAL A 119 -36.05 11.20 -6.12
CA VAL A 119 -37.12 11.00 -7.10
C VAL A 119 -36.52 11.11 -8.51
N PRO A 120 -36.88 10.23 -9.46
CA PRO A 120 -36.44 10.37 -10.85
C PRO A 120 -36.69 11.79 -11.39
N GLY A 121 -35.64 12.46 -11.86
CA GLY A 121 -35.70 13.84 -12.37
C GLY A 121 -35.55 14.94 -11.30
N GLN A 122 -35.32 14.58 -10.04
CA GLN A 122 -34.97 15.53 -8.99
C GLN A 122 -33.58 16.11 -9.25
N ALA A 123 -33.48 17.45 -9.23
CA ALA A 123 -32.22 18.12 -9.44
C ALA A 123 -31.28 17.92 -8.24
N VAL A 124 -30.04 17.60 -8.57
CA VAL A 124 -28.93 17.53 -7.62
C VAL A 124 -28.06 18.77 -7.82
N SER A 125 -27.71 19.44 -6.73
CA SER A 125 -26.74 20.52 -6.66
C SER A 125 -25.38 19.95 -6.27
N VAL A 126 -24.39 20.15 -7.12
CA VAL A 126 -23.00 19.75 -6.84
C VAL A 126 -22.22 20.99 -6.41
N ILE A 127 -21.51 20.91 -5.29
CA ILE A 127 -20.52 21.91 -4.88
C ILE A 127 -19.16 21.41 -5.35
N ALA A 128 -18.64 22.02 -6.41
CA ALA A 128 -17.46 21.52 -7.12
C ALA A 128 -16.55 22.65 -7.61
N ALA A 129 -15.27 22.33 -7.82
CA ALA A 129 -14.28 23.22 -8.42
C ALA A 129 -14.17 22.97 -9.92
N ALA A 130 -14.48 23.97 -10.75
CA ALA A 130 -14.38 23.90 -12.22
C ALA A 130 -12.93 23.89 -12.74
N SER A 131 -11.97 24.31 -11.91
CA SER A 131 -10.53 24.18 -12.15
C SER A 131 -9.81 24.34 -10.81
N VAL A 132 -8.73 23.59 -10.59
CA VAL A 132 -7.73 23.99 -9.59
C VAL A 132 -6.94 25.12 -10.25
N LEU A 133 -7.33 26.36 -9.97
CA LEU A 133 -6.48 27.50 -10.26
C LEU A 133 -5.19 27.30 -9.44
N THR A 134 -4.15 26.77 -10.08
CA THR A 134 -2.77 26.71 -9.55
C THR A 134 -2.19 28.12 -9.51
N THR A 135 -2.79 28.98 -8.70
CA THR A 135 -2.20 30.28 -8.38
C THR A 135 -1.30 30.09 -7.17
N ASP A 136 -0.06 30.57 -7.29
CA ASP A 136 0.85 30.75 -6.16
C ASP A 136 0.32 31.77 -5.14
N LEU A 137 -0.70 32.58 -5.50
CA LEU A 137 -1.32 33.58 -4.63
C LEU A 137 -2.06 32.97 -3.44
N VAL A 138 -1.65 33.36 -2.23
CA VAL A 138 -2.31 32.98 -1.00
C VAL A 138 -3.49 33.90 -0.72
N GLN A 139 -4.70 33.34 -0.78
CA GLN A 139 -5.93 34.14 -0.75
C GLN A 139 -6.20 34.81 0.62
N VAL A 140 -5.85 34.14 1.71
CA VAL A 140 -6.14 34.63 3.07
C VAL A 140 -4.83 34.88 3.80
N VAL A 141 -4.36 36.14 3.77
CA VAL A 141 -3.21 36.55 4.60
C VAL A 141 -3.64 36.65 6.07
N PRO A 142 -2.92 36.01 7.02
CA PRO A 142 -3.29 36.00 8.43
C PRO A 142 -3.46 37.42 8.99
N PRO A 143 -4.40 37.68 9.90
CA PRO A 143 -4.65 39.04 10.39
C PRO A 143 -3.41 39.70 11.01
N PHE A 144 -2.58 38.94 11.75
CA PHE A 144 -1.36 39.48 12.35
C PHE A 144 -0.32 39.87 11.29
N ALA A 145 -0.25 39.13 10.18
CA ALA A 145 0.65 39.41 9.06
C ALA A 145 0.37 40.76 8.39
N ARG A 146 -0.85 41.29 8.54
CA ARG A 146 -1.22 42.64 8.08
C ARG A 146 -0.81 43.74 9.03
N GLN A 147 -0.58 43.42 10.31
CA GLN A 147 -0.25 44.38 11.36
C GLN A 147 1.26 44.55 11.56
N VAL A 148 2.05 43.59 11.08
CA VAL A 148 3.51 43.58 11.22
C VAL A 148 4.17 43.45 9.86
N GLN A 149 5.34 44.06 9.69
CA GLN A 149 6.09 43.92 8.45
C GLN A 149 6.84 42.58 8.45
N LEU A 150 6.23 41.57 7.85
CA LEU A 150 6.83 40.24 7.72
C LEU A 150 7.99 40.27 6.72
N ARG A 151 9.08 39.59 7.09
CA ARG A 151 10.27 39.43 6.26
C ARG A 151 10.40 38.00 5.74
N ALA A 152 10.15 37.03 6.61
CA ALA A 152 10.15 35.62 6.28
C ALA A 152 9.15 34.90 7.18
N LEU A 153 8.46 33.92 6.64
CA LEU A 153 7.58 33.02 7.37
C LEU A 153 7.75 31.65 6.71
N SER A 154 8.02 30.63 7.50
CA SER A 154 8.01 29.24 7.04
C SER A 154 7.53 28.36 8.17
N TRP A 155 6.79 27.31 7.83
CA TRP A 155 6.39 26.30 8.81
C TRP A 155 6.21 24.97 8.13
N GLY A 156 6.35 23.91 8.92
CA GLY A 156 6.19 22.54 8.49
C GLY A 156 5.35 21.73 9.46
N VAL A 157 4.77 20.67 8.93
CA VAL A 157 4.09 19.61 9.65
C VAL A 157 4.61 18.28 9.13
N SER A 158 4.83 17.33 10.03
CA SER A 158 5.15 15.95 9.69
C SER A 158 4.16 15.03 10.41
N VAL A 159 4.13 13.78 10.00
CA VAL A 159 3.34 12.74 10.67
C VAL A 159 3.84 12.55 12.08
N GLU A 160 2.93 12.53 13.05
CA GLU A 160 3.21 12.32 14.49
C GLU A 160 4.18 13.30 15.15
N GLU A 161 4.65 14.30 14.41
CA GLU A 161 5.45 15.39 14.95
C GLU A 161 4.59 16.62 15.24
N HIS A 162 5.03 17.41 16.23
CA HIS A 162 4.44 18.72 16.46
C HIS A 162 4.79 19.69 15.32
N PRO A 163 3.85 20.56 14.90
CA PRO A 163 4.15 21.57 13.89
C PRO A 163 5.29 22.49 14.36
N GLY A 164 6.19 22.83 13.44
CA GLY A 164 7.34 23.69 13.71
C GLY A 164 7.47 24.80 12.67
N GLY A 165 8.18 25.88 12.99
CA GLY A 165 8.39 26.93 12.01
C GLY A 165 9.19 28.11 12.52
N SER A 166 9.32 29.11 11.66
CA SER A 166 10.01 30.36 11.99
C SER A 166 9.30 31.56 11.39
N LEU A 167 9.40 32.68 12.10
CA LEU A 167 8.78 33.93 11.73
C LEU A 167 9.77 35.08 11.94
N GLU A 168 10.11 35.80 10.87
CA GLU A 168 10.91 37.02 10.96
C GLU A 168 10.04 38.26 10.71
N ILE A 169 10.03 39.17 11.69
CA ILE A 169 9.32 40.44 11.64
C ILE A 169 10.33 41.58 11.66
N GLN A 170 10.12 42.54 10.77
CA GLN A 170 10.78 43.83 10.81
C GLN A 170 9.95 44.81 11.64
N ALA A 171 10.52 45.34 12.72
CA ALA A 171 9.87 46.29 13.61
C ALA A 171 10.76 47.53 13.84
N ASN A 172 10.15 48.65 14.19
CA ASN A 172 10.88 49.84 14.63
C ASN A 172 10.71 50.04 16.15
N ASP A 173 11.41 51.01 16.74
CA ASP A 173 11.31 51.34 18.17
C ASP A 173 9.84 51.56 18.64
N VAL A 174 8.94 51.99 17.74
CA VAL A 174 7.51 52.26 18.04
C VAL A 174 6.66 50.99 18.00
N THR A 175 6.89 50.09 17.03
CA THR A 175 6.08 48.86 16.87
C THR A 175 6.60 47.69 17.68
N LEU A 176 7.88 47.71 18.10
CA LEU A 176 8.50 46.63 18.87
C LEU A 176 7.73 46.25 20.15
N PRO A 177 7.20 47.18 20.98
CA PRO A 177 6.42 46.80 22.16
C PRO A 177 5.14 46.04 21.82
N ALA A 178 4.47 46.40 20.72
CA ALA A 178 3.28 45.70 20.25
C ALA A 178 3.62 44.28 19.78
N VAL A 179 4.72 44.11 19.01
CA VAL A 179 5.20 42.79 18.60
C VAL A 179 5.56 41.91 19.80
N LYS A 180 6.25 42.47 20.79
CA LYS A 180 6.58 41.76 22.05
C LYS A 180 5.34 41.33 22.82
N SER A 181 4.31 42.16 22.86
CA SER A 181 3.06 41.86 23.55
C SER A 181 2.20 40.85 22.79
N LEU A 182 2.23 40.88 21.46
CA LEU A 182 1.41 40.01 20.61
C LEU A 182 2.00 38.60 20.50
N LEU A 183 3.33 38.48 20.51
CA LEU A 183 4.05 37.22 20.25
C LEU A 183 4.97 36.83 21.41
N SER A 184 4.57 37.13 22.65
CA SER A 184 5.33 36.73 23.83
C SER A 184 5.51 35.21 23.91
N LYS A 185 6.57 34.75 24.57
CA LYS A 185 6.78 33.31 24.78
C LYS A 185 5.54 32.67 25.41
N GLY A 186 5.07 31.58 24.82
CA GLY A 186 3.86 30.86 25.23
C GLY A 186 2.56 31.39 24.61
N THR A 187 2.58 32.48 23.85
CA THR A 187 1.37 32.93 23.13
C THR A 187 1.01 31.93 22.05
N GLU A 188 -0.22 31.43 22.12
CA GLU A 188 -0.83 30.49 21.16
C GLU A 188 -1.62 31.22 20.07
N PHE A 189 -1.55 30.71 18.85
CA PHE A 189 -2.32 31.19 17.72
C PHE A 189 -2.44 30.12 16.64
N SER A 190 -3.35 30.30 15.68
CA SER A 190 -3.50 29.38 14.55
C SER A 190 -3.12 30.02 13.22
N LEU A 191 -2.48 29.22 12.37
CA LEU A 191 -2.14 29.54 11.00
C LEU A 191 -2.77 28.48 10.10
N TYR A 192 -3.77 28.87 9.30
CA TYR A 192 -4.43 27.95 8.35
C TYR A 192 -4.96 26.65 9.01
N GLY A 193 -5.55 26.78 10.20
CA GLY A 193 -6.04 25.63 10.99
C GLY A 193 -4.94 24.85 11.73
N ILE A 194 -3.67 25.24 11.61
CA ILE A 194 -2.55 24.64 12.32
C ILE A 194 -2.28 25.42 13.61
N GLY A 195 -2.20 24.73 14.75
CA GLY A 195 -1.98 25.32 16.07
C GLY A 195 -0.51 25.52 16.41
N PHE A 196 -0.11 26.77 16.62
CA PHE A 196 1.25 27.14 17.02
C PHE A 196 1.28 27.86 18.36
N ARG A 197 2.47 27.86 18.96
CA ARG A 197 2.84 28.77 20.05
C ARG A 197 4.19 29.42 19.77
N CYS A 198 4.43 30.56 20.39
CA CYS A 198 5.74 31.21 20.38
C CYS A 198 6.70 30.52 21.35
N GLY A 199 7.65 29.73 20.84
CA GLY A 199 8.65 29.02 21.66
C GLY A 199 9.79 29.93 22.12
N GLN A 200 10.39 30.63 21.17
CA GLN A 200 11.52 31.54 21.41
C GLN A 200 11.39 32.84 20.61
N MET A 201 11.89 33.94 21.18
CA MET A 201 11.96 35.24 20.51
C MET A 201 13.37 35.81 20.64
N ARG A 202 13.97 36.16 19.49
CA ARG A 202 15.27 36.81 19.39
C ARG A 202 15.11 38.16 18.71
N ILE A 203 15.71 39.20 19.28
CA ILE A 203 15.64 40.57 18.73
C ILE A 203 17.05 41.03 18.37
N ALA A 204 17.31 41.20 17.09
CA ALA A 204 18.52 41.80 16.56
C ALA A 204 18.27 43.28 16.25
N THR A 205 19.05 44.18 16.85
CA THR A 205 18.94 45.61 16.57
C THR A 205 19.95 45.99 15.52
N ALA A 206 19.49 46.54 14.39
CA ALA A 206 20.36 47.04 13.34
C ALA A 206 21.09 48.30 13.82
N SER A 207 22.26 48.55 13.23
CA SER A 207 23.05 49.74 13.54
C SER A 207 22.22 51.01 13.33
N ARG A 208 22.12 51.85 14.36
CA ARG A 208 21.44 53.16 14.27
C ARG A 208 22.10 54.11 13.27
N ARG A 209 23.34 53.84 12.87
CA ARG A 209 24.02 54.58 11.80
C ARG A 209 23.31 54.39 10.46
N ASP A 210 22.86 53.18 10.19
CA ASP A 210 22.22 52.81 8.92
C ASP A 210 20.70 52.96 9.00
N PHE A 211 20.13 52.80 10.21
CA PHE A 211 18.69 52.93 10.48
C PHE A 211 18.41 53.86 11.68
N PRO A 212 18.32 55.18 11.47
CA PRO A 212 18.16 56.16 12.54
C PRO A 212 16.91 55.98 13.40
N VAL A 213 15.86 55.38 12.83
CA VAL A 213 14.55 55.14 13.48
C VAL A 213 14.58 53.89 14.39
N GLY A 214 15.72 53.23 14.52
CA GLY A 214 15.87 52.01 15.31
C GLY A 214 15.16 50.85 14.62
N LEU A 215 15.88 50.14 13.76
CA LEU A 215 15.33 48.96 13.09
C LEU A 215 15.67 47.69 13.89
N HIS A 216 14.66 46.88 14.14
CA HIS A 216 14.78 45.59 14.80
C HIS A 216 14.31 44.47 13.87
N VAL A 217 15.09 43.41 13.79
CA VAL A 217 14.68 42.14 13.22
C VAL A 217 14.33 41.21 14.39
N VAL A 218 13.05 40.86 14.48
CA VAL A 218 12.51 39.97 15.51
C VAL A 218 12.33 38.59 14.87
N SER A 219 13.18 37.65 15.22
CA SER A 219 13.08 36.25 14.78
C SER A 219 12.40 35.44 15.87
N ILE A 220 11.32 34.75 15.52
CA ILE A 220 10.48 33.97 16.44
C ILE A 220 10.50 32.52 15.98
N GLY A 221 10.80 31.61 16.90
CA GLY A 221 10.65 30.17 16.68
C GLY A 221 9.24 29.74 17.05
N LEU A 222 8.58 29.06 16.12
CA LEU A 222 7.25 28.50 16.29
C LEU A 222 7.38 27.04 16.72
N GLU A 223 6.63 26.68 17.76
CA GLU A 223 6.49 25.32 18.28
C GLU A 223 5.02 24.92 18.20
N GLY A 224 4.73 23.62 18.30
CA GLY A 224 3.36 23.16 18.26
C GLY A 224 2.59 23.57 19.49
N LYS A 225 1.32 23.97 19.31
CA LYS A 225 0.43 24.36 20.41
C LYS A 225 0.42 23.30 21.52
N TRP A 226 0.27 22.04 21.12
CA TRP A 226 0.09 20.91 22.04
C TRP A 226 1.37 20.42 22.72
N GLN A 227 2.55 20.86 22.29
CA GLN A 227 3.83 20.26 22.69
C GLN A 227 4.10 20.29 24.21
N ASN A 228 3.69 21.35 24.93
CA ASN A 228 3.89 21.39 26.39
C ASN A 228 2.84 20.55 27.10
N TYR A 229 1.62 20.56 26.58
CA TYR A 229 0.49 19.90 27.22
C TYR A 229 0.68 18.38 27.21
N VAL A 230 1.13 17.81 26.09
CA VAL A 230 1.25 16.34 25.96
C VAL A 230 2.40 15.75 26.75
N GLU A 231 3.43 16.56 27.04
CA GLU A 231 4.58 16.20 27.87
C GLU A 231 4.34 16.46 29.37
N GLU A 232 3.27 17.18 29.75
CA GLU A 232 2.96 17.41 31.15
C GLU A 232 2.61 16.09 31.85
N PRO A 233 3.25 15.79 33.01
CA PRO A 233 3.00 14.55 33.72
C PRO A 233 1.60 14.55 34.32
N TYR A 234 0.81 13.52 34.00
CA TYR A 234 -0.47 13.23 34.61
C TYR A 234 -0.25 12.35 35.85
N PRO A 235 -0.43 12.87 37.08
CA PRO A 235 -0.29 12.05 38.27
C PRO A 235 -1.45 11.06 38.37
N TRP A 236 -1.15 9.77 38.58
CA TRP A 236 -2.19 8.75 38.75
C TRP A 236 -3.14 9.06 39.92
N ARG A 237 -2.60 9.73 40.95
CA ARG A 237 -3.35 10.22 42.10
C ARG A 237 -3.56 11.72 41.99
N LYS A 238 -4.80 12.16 41.75
CA LYS A 238 -5.17 13.58 41.82
C LYS A 238 -5.09 14.06 43.27
N LEU A 239 -3.97 14.70 43.64
CA LEU A 239 -3.82 15.44 44.90
C LEU A 239 -4.86 16.58 44.95
N GLY A 240 -6.08 16.33 45.45
CA GLY A 240 -7.05 17.40 45.66
C GLY A 240 -8.54 17.08 45.69
N GLN A 241 -9.01 15.88 45.32
CA GLN A 241 -10.42 15.51 45.57
C GLN A 241 -10.63 14.97 47.00
N PHE A 242 -10.08 15.66 48.00
CA PHE A 242 -10.64 15.58 49.34
C PHE A 242 -11.92 16.42 49.32
N SER A 243 -13.07 15.76 49.22
CA SER A 243 -14.35 16.42 49.46
C SER A 243 -14.26 17.13 50.81
N ALA A 244 -14.39 18.46 50.79
CA ALA A 244 -14.15 19.37 51.91
C ALA A 244 -15.15 19.24 53.08
N GLY A 245 -15.69 18.04 53.33
CA GLY A 245 -16.71 17.75 54.33
C GLY A 245 -16.41 16.59 55.29
N GLN A 246 -15.29 15.87 55.15
CA GLN A 246 -14.93 14.77 56.07
C GLN A 246 -13.56 14.98 56.69
N ALA A 247 -13.48 15.86 57.68
CA ALA A 247 -12.25 16.18 58.41
C ALA A 247 -11.88 15.18 59.53
N ASP A 248 -12.61 14.08 59.72
CA ASP A 248 -12.40 13.17 60.86
C ASP A 248 -12.49 11.66 60.53
N ALA A 249 -12.43 11.26 59.25
CA ALA A 249 -12.30 9.84 58.90
C ALA A 249 -10.82 9.47 58.77
N ALA A 250 -10.43 8.39 59.45
CA ALA A 250 -9.07 7.88 59.51
C ALA A 250 -8.41 7.76 58.13
N VAL A 251 -7.10 8.03 58.09
CA VAL A 251 -6.20 7.74 56.97
C VAL A 251 -6.30 6.25 56.64
N GLY A 252 -7.09 5.90 55.64
CA GLY A 252 -7.31 4.52 55.20
C GLY A 252 -8.22 4.47 53.99
N ASP A 253 -7.68 3.96 52.89
CA ASP A 253 -8.33 3.70 51.59
C ASP A 253 -8.76 4.92 50.78
N GLU A 254 -7.75 5.56 50.19
CA GLU A 254 -7.92 6.38 48.98
C GLU A 254 -8.34 5.45 47.83
N VAL A 255 -9.60 5.53 47.38
CA VAL A 255 -10.10 4.73 46.25
C VAL A 255 -9.46 5.26 44.96
N VAL A 256 -8.39 4.61 44.54
CA VAL A 256 -7.76 4.85 43.22
C VAL A 256 -8.67 4.23 42.16
N ALA A 257 -9.06 5.00 41.15
CA ALA A 257 -9.81 4.47 40.01
C ALA A 257 -8.96 3.40 39.32
N ALA A 258 -9.56 2.24 39.00
CA ALA A 258 -8.84 1.15 38.32
C ALA A 258 -8.37 1.53 36.90
N SER A 259 -8.98 2.56 36.30
CA SER A 259 -8.61 3.07 34.99
C SER A 259 -8.99 4.54 34.82
N VAL A 260 -8.33 5.22 33.88
CA VAL A 260 -8.57 6.62 33.49
C VAL A 260 -8.74 6.67 31.97
N SER A 261 -9.67 7.48 31.46
CA SER A 261 -9.84 7.62 30.00
C SER A 261 -8.83 8.59 29.38
N LEU A 262 -8.44 8.38 28.11
CA LEU A 262 -7.58 9.33 27.38
C LEU A 262 -8.17 10.75 27.33
N VAL A 263 -9.51 10.86 27.21
CA VAL A 263 -10.22 12.15 27.24
C VAL A 263 -10.01 12.84 28.59
N GLU A 264 -10.09 12.11 29.70
CA GLU A 264 -9.85 12.68 31.02
C GLU A 264 -8.39 13.13 31.22
N ILE A 265 -7.42 12.37 30.71
CA ILE A 265 -6.01 12.77 30.73
C ILE A 265 -5.83 14.06 29.93
N ALA A 266 -6.38 14.13 28.71
CA ALA A 266 -6.34 15.30 27.84
C ALA A 266 -6.98 16.53 28.52
N ASP A 267 -8.17 16.38 29.09
CA ASP A 267 -8.90 17.48 29.76
C ASP A 267 -8.09 18.05 30.94
N VAL A 268 -7.38 17.20 31.69
CA VAL A 268 -6.56 17.63 32.83
C VAL A 268 -5.33 18.42 32.40
N ILE A 269 -4.69 18.03 31.30
CA ILE A 269 -3.58 18.80 30.70
C ILE A 269 -4.08 19.98 29.87
N GLY A 270 -5.40 20.23 29.79
CA GLY A 270 -5.96 21.34 29.02
C GLY A 270 -5.94 21.15 27.51
N ALA A 271 -5.79 19.90 27.03
CA ALA A 271 -5.90 19.53 25.63
C ALA A 271 -7.29 18.96 25.32
N VAL A 272 -7.75 19.13 24.08
CA VAL A 272 -8.95 18.46 23.58
C VAL A 272 -8.51 17.27 22.76
N TYR A 273 -9.02 16.07 23.07
CA TYR A 273 -8.73 14.86 22.32
C TYR A 273 -9.94 14.43 21.46
N GLN A 274 -9.68 14.10 20.20
CA GLN A 274 -10.67 13.59 19.26
C GLN A 274 -10.18 12.28 18.65
N GLY A 275 -10.71 11.16 19.13
CA GLY A 275 -10.38 9.83 18.64
C GLY A 275 -11.19 8.75 19.35
N PRO A 276 -10.92 7.47 19.06
CA PRO A 276 -11.49 6.34 19.78
C PRO A 276 -11.31 6.49 21.29
N ALA A 277 -12.32 6.07 22.05
CA ALA A 277 -12.26 6.07 23.50
C ALA A 277 -11.22 5.05 23.97
N GLY A 278 -10.09 5.55 24.51
CA GLY A 278 -9.06 4.73 25.13
C GLY A 278 -9.18 4.72 26.64
N VAL A 279 -9.05 3.55 27.26
CA VAL A 279 -9.05 3.37 28.71
C VAL A 279 -7.65 2.93 29.15
N VAL A 280 -7.00 3.77 29.96
CA VAL A 280 -5.66 3.54 30.48
C VAL A 280 -5.78 2.90 31.87
N PRO A 281 -5.37 1.64 32.08
CA PRO A 281 -5.39 1.02 33.39
C PRO A 281 -4.38 1.71 34.32
N VAL A 282 -4.81 2.01 35.54
CA VAL A 282 -3.95 2.57 36.58
C VAL A 282 -3.18 1.42 37.22
N PRO A 283 -1.83 1.48 37.31
CA PRO A 283 -1.07 0.43 37.99
C PRO A 283 -1.56 0.23 39.43
N GLU A 284 -1.81 -1.01 39.85
CA GLU A 284 -2.36 -1.32 41.19
C GLU A 284 -1.49 -0.76 42.34
N ASN A 285 -0.19 -0.60 42.09
CA ASN A 285 0.79 -0.09 43.04
C ASN A 285 1.20 1.37 42.79
N ALA A 286 0.44 2.13 41.99
CA ALA A 286 0.82 3.49 41.58
C ALA A 286 1.09 4.40 42.79
N GLY A 287 2.36 4.75 42.98
CA GLY A 287 2.81 5.63 44.07
C GLY A 287 2.40 7.10 43.85
N PRO A 288 2.43 7.95 44.90
CA PRO A 288 2.09 9.38 44.79
C PRO A 288 2.97 10.21 43.85
N GLY A 289 4.15 9.68 43.48
CA GLY A 289 5.08 10.31 42.53
C GLY A 289 5.08 9.67 41.15
N GLU A 290 4.25 8.64 40.92
CA GLU A 290 4.14 8.00 39.62
C GLU A 290 3.12 8.74 38.76
N SER A 291 3.50 8.98 37.52
CA SER A 291 2.70 9.69 36.53
C SER A 291 2.88 9.03 35.16
N THR A 292 1.91 9.24 34.28
CA THR A 292 2.07 8.97 32.84
C THR A 292 2.07 10.28 32.07
N THR A 293 2.29 10.23 30.76
CA THR A 293 2.14 11.38 29.86
C THR A 293 1.06 11.07 28.83
N PHE A 294 0.35 12.10 28.37
CA PHE A 294 -0.66 11.91 27.34
C PHE A 294 -0.02 11.37 26.05
N ALA A 295 1.15 11.88 25.66
CA ALA A 295 1.88 11.46 24.47
C ALA A 295 2.19 9.95 24.45
N GLN A 296 2.64 9.39 25.57
CA GLN A 296 2.94 7.96 25.69
C GLN A 296 1.67 7.11 25.52
N GLU A 297 0.61 7.44 26.25
CA GLU A 297 -0.62 6.65 26.23
C GLU A 297 -1.35 6.73 24.89
N VAL A 298 -1.44 7.93 24.30
CA VAL A 298 -2.09 8.08 22.99
C VAL A 298 -1.27 7.38 21.89
N GLY A 299 0.06 7.38 21.99
CA GLY A 299 0.95 6.64 21.11
C GLY A 299 0.60 5.15 21.04
N ASP A 300 0.56 4.47 22.20
CA ASP A 300 0.21 3.04 22.28
C ASP A 300 -1.19 2.77 21.69
N PHE A 301 -2.16 3.63 21.99
CA PHE A 301 -3.53 3.50 21.48
C PHE A 301 -3.62 3.70 19.96
N THR A 302 -2.80 4.58 19.37
CA THR A 302 -2.85 4.81 17.91
C THR A 302 -2.42 3.58 17.13
N ARG A 303 -1.41 2.86 17.61
CA ARG A 303 -0.89 1.64 16.98
C ARG A 303 -1.97 0.55 16.93
N ILE A 304 -2.65 0.34 18.05
CA ILE A 304 -3.71 -0.67 18.15
C ILE A 304 -4.91 -0.36 17.24
N ASN A 305 -5.13 0.92 16.91
CA ASN A 305 -6.25 1.38 16.08
C ASN A 305 -5.85 1.67 14.62
N ALA A 306 -4.69 1.19 14.14
CA ALA A 306 -4.21 1.43 12.77
C ALA A 306 -4.26 2.92 12.35
N SER A 307 -3.85 3.79 13.27
CA SER A 307 -4.02 5.23 13.17
C SER A 307 -2.72 5.99 13.47
N VAL A 308 -2.67 7.25 13.06
CA VAL A 308 -1.61 8.24 13.38
C VAL A 308 -2.18 9.41 14.17
N ILE A 309 -1.30 10.05 14.95
CA ILE A 309 -1.65 11.25 15.70
C ILE A 309 -1.43 12.49 14.84
N ASP A 310 -2.44 13.36 14.79
CA ASP A 310 -2.36 14.69 14.23
C ASP A 310 -2.26 15.74 15.35
N TYR A 311 -1.03 16.17 15.63
CA TYR A 311 -0.74 17.29 16.52
C TYR A 311 -0.85 18.66 15.83
N SER A 312 -1.11 18.71 14.53
CA SER A 312 -1.13 19.96 13.77
C SER A 312 -2.42 20.74 14.01
N SER A 313 -3.56 20.08 14.26
CA SER A 313 -4.85 20.75 14.40
C SER A 313 -4.87 21.77 15.54
N ALA A 314 -5.38 22.97 15.25
CA ALA A 314 -5.48 24.06 16.24
C ALA A 314 -6.50 23.79 17.36
N ASP A 315 -7.51 22.94 17.09
CA ASP A 315 -8.68 22.79 17.97
C ASP A 315 -8.57 21.59 18.90
N ALA A 316 -7.96 20.49 18.44
CA ALA A 316 -7.83 19.25 19.20
C ALA A 316 -6.64 18.41 18.70
N ILE A 317 -6.15 17.51 19.54
CA ILE A 317 -5.27 16.42 19.13
C ILE A 317 -6.17 15.33 18.53
N ARG A 318 -5.96 15.00 17.24
CA ARG A 318 -6.83 14.08 16.50
C ARG A 318 -6.12 12.75 16.24
N MET A 319 -6.83 11.64 16.40
CA MET A 319 -6.37 10.34 15.91
C MET A 319 -7.00 10.09 14.53
N LYS A 320 -6.16 9.88 13.50
CA LYS A 320 -6.59 9.68 12.11
C LYS A 320 -6.20 8.29 11.61
N PRO A 321 -7.09 7.56 10.93
CA PRO A 321 -6.70 6.30 10.28
C PRO A 321 -5.58 6.54 9.25
N ILE A 322 -4.61 5.63 9.16
CA ILE A 322 -3.45 5.78 8.27
C ILE A 322 -3.88 5.85 6.80
N ALA A 323 -4.92 5.11 6.42
CA ALA A 323 -5.50 5.11 5.07
C ALA A 323 -6.66 6.13 4.89
N GLY A 324 -6.96 6.95 5.90
CA GLY A 324 -8.16 7.80 5.93
C GLY A 324 -7.97 9.26 5.47
N GLY A 325 -6.81 9.60 4.91
CA GLY A 325 -6.51 10.95 4.44
C GLY A 325 -7.25 11.33 3.15
N ARG A 326 -7.20 12.61 2.79
CA ARG A 326 -7.77 13.09 1.52
C ARG A 326 -6.89 12.64 0.36
N VAL A 327 -7.48 12.49 -0.82
CA VAL A 327 -6.73 12.19 -2.05
C VAL A 327 -6.56 13.47 -2.87
N TRP A 328 -5.34 13.74 -3.28
CA TRP A 328 -4.94 14.87 -4.12
C TRP A 328 -4.39 14.36 -5.43
N ASP A 329 -4.77 14.97 -6.56
CA ASP A 329 -4.34 14.54 -7.90
C ASP A 329 -3.73 15.72 -8.66
N TYR A 330 -2.42 15.64 -8.93
CA TYR A 330 -1.61 16.68 -9.57
C TYR A 330 -0.87 16.13 -10.80
N ARG A 331 -1.37 16.44 -12.00
CA ARG A 331 -0.78 15.92 -13.25
C ARG A 331 -0.23 17.00 -14.16
N GLY A 332 0.72 16.62 -15.01
CA GLY A 332 1.34 17.49 -16.00
C GLY A 332 2.02 18.71 -15.38
N ALA A 333 1.69 19.90 -15.87
CA ALA A 333 2.35 21.17 -15.49
C ALA A 333 1.96 21.70 -14.09
N ALA A 334 1.28 20.91 -13.26
CA ALA A 334 0.87 21.30 -11.91
C ALA A 334 2.00 21.26 -10.87
N LEU A 335 3.10 20.56 -11.17
CA LEU A 335 4.30 20.50 -10.33
C LEU A 335 5.21 21.69 -10.62
N ILE A 336 5.67 22.35 -9.56
CA ILE A 336 6.54 23.53 -9.64
C ILE A 336 7.95 23.10 -9.25
N GLY A 337 8.72 22.59 -10.22
CA GLY A 337 10.13 22.22 -10.02
C GLY A 337 10.41 20.75 -10.32
N ASP A 338 11.68 20.37 -10.13
CA ASP A 338 12.13 19.00 -10.34
C ASP A 338 11.71 18.11 -9.16
N THR A 339 11.27 16.89 -9.44
CA THR A 339 11.04 15.86 -8.42
C THR A 339 12.40 15.36 -7.92
N LEU A 340 12.66 15.49 -6.61
CA LEU A 340 13.86 14.95 -6.00
C LEU A 340 13.54 13.60 -5.35
N VAL A 341 14.12 12.53 -5.86
CA VAL A 341 14.01 11.20 -5.22
C VAL A 341 15.17 11.03 -4.25
N GLN A 342 14.87 10.90 -2.96
CA GLN A 342 15.86 10.55 -1.94
C GLN A 342 15.73 9.06 -1.63
N ASP A 343 16.60 8.27 -2.27
CA ASP A 343 16.72 6.87 -1.94
C ASP A 343 17.60 6.71 -0.70
N VAL A 344 16.99 6.42 0.44
CA VAL A 344 17.70 6.07 1.67
C VAL A 344 18.10 4.60 1.55
N GLY A 345 19.00 4.32 0.60
CA GLY A 345 19.52 2.98 0.39
C GLY A 345 19.98 2.39 1.73
N ALA A 346 19.45 1.21 2.06
CA ALA A 346 19.68 0.52 3.32
C ALA A 346 21.15 0.63 3.75
N VAL A 347 21.36 1.29 4.90
CA VAL A 347 22.64 1.44 5.61
C VAL A 347 23.27 0.07 5.97
N SER A 348 22.61 -1.04 5.65
CA SER A 348 23.09 -2.40 5.87
C SER A 348 23.86 -3.03 4.71
N THR A 349 23.97 -2.41 3.52
CA THR A 349 24.95 -2.91 2.53
C THR A 349 26.36 -2.53 3.02
N PRO A 350 27.20 -3.47 3.47
CA PRO A 350 28.54 -3.14 3.94
C PRO A 350 29.28 -2.45 2.80
N SER A 351 29.82 -1.26 3.06
CA SER A 351 30.51 -0.44 2.07
C SER A 351 31.52 -1.30 1.30
N GLN A 352 31.17 -1.69 0.08
CA GLN A 352 32.12 -2.37 -0.79
C GLN A 352 33.13 -1.32 -1.22
N PHE A 353 34.40 -1.57 -0.90
CA PHE A 353 35.49 -0.80 -1.44
C PHE A 353 35.55 -1.07 -2.95
N MET A 354 34.92 -0.20 -3.74
CA MET A 354 35.10 -0.20 -5.20
C MET A 354 36.49 0.38 -5.49
N PRO A 355 37.43 -0.38 -6.07
CA PRO A 355 38.68 0.21 -6.55
C PRO A 355 38.36 1.25 -7.62
N SER A 356 39.08 2.38 -7.60
CA SER A 356 38.84 3.52 -8.50
C SER A 356 38.90 3.18 -10.00
N GLU A 357 39.50 2.04 -10.36
CA GLU A 357 39.56 1.53 -11.74
C GLU A 357 38.21 0.97 -12.25
N SER A 358 37.26 0.68 -11.35
CA SER A 358 35.91 0.20 -11.70
C SER A 358 34.88 1.33 -11.90
N LEU A 359 35.24 2.58 -11.55
CA LEU A 359 34.44 3.79 -11.77
C LEU A 359 34.74 4.42 -13.13
N LEU A 360 34.83 3.61 -14.18
CA LEU A 360 34.87 4.12 -15.54
C LEU A 360 33.44 4.47 -15.94
N MET A 361 33.07 5.74 -15.79
CA MET A 361 31.92 6.26 -16.53
C MET A 361 32.12 5.90 -18.01
N PRO A 362 31.11 5.35 -18.70
CA PRO A 362 31.22 5.08 -20.12
C PRO A 362 31.63 6.35 -20.85
N GLU A 363 32.61 6.25 -21.74
CA GLU A 363 33.02 7.41 -22.54
C GLU A 363 31.79 7.99 -23.26
N PRO A 364 31.59 9.32 -23.24
CA PRO A 364 30.50 9.92 -23.98
C PRO A 364 30.69 9.61 -25.45
N VAL A 365 29.76 8.85 -26.03
CA VAL A 365 29.80 8.47 -27.44
C VAL A 365 29.85 9.74 -28.29
N PRO A 366 30.92 10.01 -29.04
CA PRO A 366 31.02 11.22 -29.84
C PRO A 366 30.14 11.06 -31.09
N GLY A 367 29.02 11.78 -31.12
CA GLY A 367 28.21 11.94 -32.33
C GLY A 367 26.74 11.58 -32.15
N LEU A 368 25.99 12.46 -31.48
CA LEU A 368 24.54 12.54 -31.67
C LEU A 368 24.22 13.79 -32.51
N PRO A 369 23.70 13.65 -33.73
CA PRO A 369 23.11 14.78 -34.43
C PRO A 369 21.81 15.19 -33.72
N SER A 370 21.75 16.47 -33.34
CA SER A 370 20.56 17.13 -32.83
C SER A 370 19.47 17.19 -33.90
N LEU A 371 18.37 16.44 -33.72
CA LEU A 371 17.08 16.73 -34.34
C LEU A 371 15.96 16.43 -33.32
N PRO A 372 15.01 17.35 -33.10
CA PRO A 372 13.85 17.12 -32.25
C PRO A 372 12.90 16.17 -33.00
N GLY A 373 12.99 14.88 -32.68
CA GLY A 373 11.98 13.90 -33.09
C GLY A 373 10.66 14.24 -32.40
N ALA A 374 9.56 14.16 -33.16
CA ALA A 374 8.21 14.30 -32.63
C ALA A 374 8.06 13.45 -31.37
N ILE A 375 7.64 14.10 -30.28
CA ILE A 375 7.37 13.46 -29.00
C ILE A 375 6.33 12.38 -29.27
N ALA A 376 6.74 11.11 -29.19
CA ALA A 376 5.79 10.00 -29.20
C ALA A 376 4.79 10.22 -28.05
N PRO A 377 3.49 9.94 -28.22
CA PRO A 377 2.55 10.00 -27.12
C PRO A 377 3.06 9.09 -26.01
N TYR A 378 3.38 9.70 -24.87
CA TYR A 378 3.77 8.97 -23.67
C TYR A 378 2.58 8.10 -23.26
N THR A 379 2.81 6.80 -23.16
CA THR A 379 1.81 5.91 -22.59
C THR A 379 1.98 5.99 -21.08
N LEU A 380 0.97 6.49 -20.39
CA LEU A 380 0.94 6.49 -18.93
C LEU A 380 1.14 5.06 -18.45
N ARG A 381 2.22 4.83 -17.71
CA ARG A 381 2.49 3.54 -17.06
C ARG A 381 2.25 3.69 -15.57
N GLU A 382 1.61 2.69 -14.98
CA GLU A 382 1.65 2.54 -13.53
C GLU A 382 3.06 2.13 -13.13
N GLU A 383 3.54 2.69 -12.02
CA GLU A 383 4.85 2.43 -11.48
C GLU A 383 5.07 0.92 -11.25
N SER A 384 6.22 0.40 -11.66
CA SER A 384 6.59 -0.98 -11.36
C SER A 384 6.74 -1.19 -9.85
N GLY A 385 6.10 -2.24 -9.31
CA GLY A 385 6.08 -2.59 -7.89
C GLY A 385 7.43 -2.91 -7.23
N SER A 386 8.57 -2.70 -7.91
CA SER A 386 9.90 -3.16 -7.51
C SER A 386 10.65 -2.23 -6.54
N GLY A 387 9.94 -1.50 -5.67
CA GLY A 387 10.59 -0.68 -4.64
C GLY A 387 11.31 -1.55 -3.61
N VAL A 388 12.46 -1.08 -3.13
CA VAL A 388 13.16 -1.69 -2.00
C VAL A 388 12.26 -1.53 -0.77
N ILE A 389 11.68 -2.63 -0.30
CA ILE A 389 10.95 -2.70 0.95
C ILE A 389 11.98 -2.83 2.07
N ILE A 390 11.79 -2.11 3.18
CA ILE A 390 12.61 -2.30 4.37
C ILE A 390 12.46 -3.75 4.84
N GLU A 391 13.55 -4.51 4.85
CA GLU A 391 13.53 -5.84 5.44
C GLU A 391 13.44 -5.72 6.97
N TRP A 392 12.29 -6.08 7.55
CA TRP A 392 12.15 -6.13 9.01
C TRP A 392 12.81 -7.38 9.58
N GLU A 393 13.51 -7.24 10.71
CA GLU A 393 13.98 -8.40 11.47
C GLU A 393 12.80 -9.23 12.00
N ASN A 394 13.03 -10.52 12.26
CA ASN A 394 11.99 -11.36 12.86
C ASN A 394 11.79 -10.96 14.32
N VAL A 395 10.63 -10.42 14.67
CA VAL A 395 10.35 -9.94 16.03
C VAL A 395 9.42 -10.90 16.77
N GLN A 396 9.73 -11.13 18.05
CA GLN A 396 8.81 -11.77 19.00
C GLN A 396 7.82 -10.73 19.55
N LEU A 397 6.52 -10.98 19.36
CA LEU A 397 5.44 -10.25 20.02
C LEU A 397 5.22 -10.82 21.43
N THR A 398 5.34 -9.99 22.46
CA THR A 398 5.05 -10.37 23.85
C THR A 398 3.85 -9.60 24.38
N GLY A 399 2.89 -10.29 25.00
CA GLY A 399 1.71 -9.68 25.62
C GLY A 399 0.78 -10.71 26.27
N GLU A 400 -0.02 -10.29 27.23
CA GLU A 400 -1.12 -11.10 27.80
C GLU A 400 -2.36 -10.90 26.93
N PHE A 401 -2.52 -11.73 25.90
CA PHE A 401 -3.66 -11.65 24.98
C PHE A 401 -4.80 -12.54 25.49
N SER A 402 -6.00 -11.99 25.64
CA SER A 402 -7.18 -12.81 25.91
C SER A 402 -7.61 -13.52 24.63
N GLU A 403 -7.75 -14.85 24.67
CA GLU A 403 -8.39 -15.59 23.59
C GLU A 403 -9.88 -15.21 23.52
N VAL A 404 -10.34 -14.82 22.32
CA VAL A 404 -11.77 -14.66 22.07
C VAL A 404 -12.35 -16.08 22.07
N ALA A 405 -13.28 -16.35 22.99
CA ALA A 405 -13.96 -17.64 23.06
C ALA A 405 -14.66 -17.92 21.71
N GLU A 406 -14.05 -18.76 20.88
CA GLU A 406 -14.66 -19.20 19.64
C GLU A 406 -15.94 -19.98 19.99
N ALA A 407 -17.07 -19.56 19.41
CA ALA A 407 -18.32 -20.29 19.52
C ALA A 407 -18.16 -21.58 18.71
N ASP A 408 -17.99 -22.67 19.43
CA ASP A 408 -17.74 -24.01 18.92
C ASP A 408 -18.97 -24.55 18.17
N GLU A 409 -19.11 -24.20 16.89
CA GLU A 409 -20.07 -24.78 15.96
C GLU A 409 -19.41 -25.92 15.19
N SER A 410 -19.13 -27.04 15.86
CA SER A 410 -18.85 -28.32 15.21
C SER A 410 -20.02 -29.28 15.40
N GLU A 411 -20.87 -29.41 14.36
CA GLU A 411 -21.85 -30.49 14.25
C GLU A 411 -21.12 -31.84 14.24
N GLY A 412 -21.28 -32.59 15.33
CA GLY A 412 -20.71 -33.92 15.50
C GLY A 412 -21.21 -34.93 14.47
N THR A 413 -20.36 -35.23 13.50
CA THR A 413 -20.43 -36.51 12.78
C THR A 413 -19.67 -37.56 13.59
N LEU A 414 -20.42 -38.37 14.34
CA LEU A 414 -19.95 -39.61 14.96
C LEU A 414 -19.34 -40.53 13.90
N ALA A 415 -18.01 -40.56 13.81
CA ALA A 415 -17.27 -41.49 13.00
C ALA A 415 -16.48 -42.46 13.89
N ASP A 416 -16.81 -43.74 13.80
CA ASP A 416 -15.95 -44.86 14.16
C ASP A 416 -14.56 -44.65 13.50
N GLY A 417 -13.56 -44.24 14.28
CA GLY A 417 -12.23 -43.92 13.75
C GLY A 417 -11.13 -44.32 14.73
N ASP A 418 -10.33 -45.31 14.35
CA ASP A 418 -9.03 -45.66 14.94
C ASP A 418 -8.20 -44.37 15.10
N GLY A 419 -8.09 -43.84 16.33
CA GLY A 419 -7.59 -42.50 16.68
C GLY A 419 -6.12 -42.23 16.36
N ARG A 420 -5.73 -42.46 15.11
CA ARG A 420 -4.38 -42.31 14.58
C ARG A 420 -4.33 -41.09 13.67
N SER A 421 -3.25 -40.33 13.75
CA SER A 421 -2.95 -39.26 12.80
C SER A 421 -2.98 -39.82 11.38
N ARG A 422 -3.76 -39.19 10.51
CA ARG A 422 -3.86 -39.58 9.10
C ARG A 422 -3.84 -38.35 8.22
N TRP A 423 -3.32 -38.52 7.01
CA TRP A 423 -3.37 -37.50 5.98
C TRP A 423 -4.73 -37.58 5.29
N VAL A 424 -5.50 -36.50 5.38
CA VAL A 424 -6.78 -36.38 4.68
C VAL A 424 -6.60 -35.48 3.48
N LYS A 425 -7.11 -35.96 2.34
CA LYS A 425 -7.04 -35.25 1.07
C LYS A 425 -8.01 -34.06 1.11
N ASN A 426 -7.47 -32.86 0.99
CA ASN A 426 -8.25 -31.64 0.90
C ASN A 426 -9.03 -31.62 -0.42
N ARG A 427 -10.26 -31.13 -0.35
CA ARG A 427 -11.02 -30.82 -1.56
C ARG A 427 -10.47 -29.52 -2.12
N ARG A 428 -9.95 -29.57 -3.35
CA ARG A 428 -9.45 -28.37 -4.03
C ARG A 428 -10.57 -27.39 -4.31
N GLU A 429 -10.37 -26.15 -3.92
CA GLU A 429 -11.23 -25.04 -4.26
C GLU A 429 -10.82 -24.49 -5.62
N VAL A 430 -11.77 -24.42 -6.55
CA VAL A 430 -11.55 -23.88 -7.89
C VAL A 430 -12.26 -22.55 -7.98
N THR A 431 -11.49 -21.47 -8.03
CA THR A 431 -12.02 -20.12 -8.21
C THR A 431 -11.74 -19.63 -9.62
N VAL A 432 -12.70 -18.91 -10.19
CA VAL A 432 -12.60 -18.33 -11.54
C VAL A 432 -12.87 -16.85 -11.43
N LEU A 433 -11.85 -16.05 -11.68
CA LEU A 433 -11.89 -14.59 -11.61
C LEU A 433 -11.93 -14.03 -13.03
N GLY A 434 -12.75 -13.02 -13.26
CA GLY A 434 -12.80 -12.24 -14.49
C GLY A 434 -12.35 -10.81 -14.21
N GLU A 435 -11.32 -10.36 -14.90
CA GLU A 435 -10.73 -9.02 -14.78
C GLU A 435 -10.75 -8.34 -16.16
N GLY A 436 -10.98 -7.02 -16.20
CA GLY A 436 -10.99 -6.24 -17.45
C GLY A 436 -12.26 -5.41 -17.65
N ASP A 437 -12.50 -5.01 -18.89
CA ASP A 437 -13.70 -4.23 -19.24
C ASP A 437 -14.97 -5.10 -19.06
N PRO A 438 -16.04 -4.58 -18.42
CA PRO A 438 -17.26 -5.36 -18.17
C PRO A 438 -18.04 -5.67 -19.46
N ASP A 439 -17.88 -4.85 -20.50
CA ASP A 439 -18.54 -4.97 -21.79
C ASP A 439 -17.51 -4.99 -22.94
N PRO A 440 -16.61 -6.00 -22.98
CA PRO A 440 -15.50 -6.03 -23.94
C PRO A 440 -15.99 -6.30 -25.37
N THR A 441 -17.17 -6.89 -25.51
CA THR A 441 -17.84 -7.18 -26.78
C THR A 441 -18.45 -5.94 -27.42
N LEU A 442 -18.59 -4.83 -26.68
CA LEU A 442 -19.09 -3.56 -27.19
C LEU A 442 -17.91 -2.63 -27.53
N PRO A 443 -17.96 -1.92 -28.68
CA PRO A 443 -16.97 -0.89 -28.99
C PRO A 443 -16.98 0.23 -27.93
N PRO A 444 -15.91 1.05 -27.86
CA PRO A 444 -15.85 2.20 -26.96
C PRO A 444 -17.09 3.10 -27.08
N ALA A 445 -17.60 3.58 -25.95
CA ALA A 445 -18.77 4.44 -25.91
C ALA A 445 -18.58 5.68 -26.78
N GLY A 446 -19.60 6.05 -27.57
CA GLY A 446 -19.53 7.20 -28.47
C GLY A 446 -18.98 6.91 -29.88
N ALA A 447 -18.58 5.68 -30.20
CA ALA A 447 -18.24 5.30 -31.57
C ALA A 447 -19.51 5.29 -32.45
N ILE A 448 -19.72 6.36 -33.23
CA ILE A 448 -20.90 6.51 -34.11
C ILE A 448 -20.64 5.86 -35.49
N ALA A 449 -19.45 6.03 -36.05
CA ALA A 449 -19.07 5.48 -37.35
C ALA A 449 -17.55 5.30 -37.44
N VAL A 450 -17.13 4.26 -38.17
CA VAL A 450 -15.73 4.06 -38.55
C VAL A 450 -15.43 4.96 -39.74
N ARG A 451 -14.58 5.97 -39.54
CA ARG A 451 -14.26 7.00 -40.54
C ARG A 451 -12.81 7.00 -41.02
N ASP A 452 -11.95 6.25 -40.35
CA ASP A 452 -10.51 6.22 -40.62
C ASP A 452 -9.98 4.81 -40.28
N VAL A 453 -9.08 4.30 -41.12
CA VAL A 453 -8.36 3.03 -40.91
C VAL A 453 -7.38 3.10 -39.75
N SER A 454 -7.03 4.30 -39.27
CA SER A 454 -6.26 4.51 -38.03
C SER A 454 -6.96 3.94 -36.78
N LEU A 455 -8.27 3.71 -36.85
CA LEU A 455 -9.03 3.06 -35.79
C LEU A 455 -8.71 1.56 -35.64
N ASN A 456 -8.05 0.94 -36.63
CA ASN A 456 -7.66 -0.46 -36.52
C ASN A 456 -6.67 -0.70 -35.36
N PHE A 457 -6.77 -1.86 -34.70
CA PHE A 457 -5.96 -2.17 -33.52
C PHE A 457 -4.44 -2.19 -33.81
N ASP A 458 -4.04 -2.48 -35.05
CA ASP A 458 -2.65 -2.49 -35.49
C ASP A 458 -2.12 -1.11 -35.91
N GLN A 459 -2.97 -0.07 -35.85
CA GLN A 459 -2.62 1.33 -36.08
C GLN A 459 -2.78 2.20 -34.82
N SER A 460 -2.67 1.59 -33.63
CA SER A 460 -2.95 2.23 -32.33
C SER A 460 -4.42 2.57 -32.08
N GLY A 461 -5.34 1.90 -32.77
CA GLY A 461 -6.76 1.98 -32.49
C GLY A 461 -7.12 1.50 -31.08
N PRO A 462 -8.30 1.89 -30.56
CA PRO A 462 -8.72 1.52 -29.20
C PRO A 462 -8.91 0.01 -29.08
N THR A 463 -8.52 -0.54 -27.93
CA THR A 463 -8.71 -1.96 -27.60
C THR A 463 -9.28 -2.14 -26.20
N LYS A 464 -10.06 -3.20 -26.00
CA LYS A 464 -10.51 -3.66 -24.68
C LYS A 464 -9.94 -5.04 -24.40
N THR A 465 -9.72 -5.36 -23.13
CA THR A 465 -9.21 -6.67 -22.71
C THR A 465 -10.13 -7.30 -21.67
N LEU A 466 -10.32 -8.60 -21.79
CA LEU A 466 -10.96 -9.45 -20.80
C LEU A 466 -9.98 -10.57 -20.46
N THR A 467 -9.69 -10.74 -19.19
CA THR A 467 -8.84 -11.80 -18.66
C THR A 467 -9.67 -12.67 -17.74
N ARG A 468 -9.62 -13.99 -17.97
CA ARG A 468 -10.24 -14.98 -17.10
C ARG A 468 -9.16 -15.85 -16.49
N THR A 469 -9.03 -15.77 -15.18
CA THR A 469 -8.01 -16.46 -14.41
C THR A 469 -8.67 -17.57 -13.60
N ARG A 470 -8.30 -18.82 -13.85
CA ARG A 470 -8.70 -19.96 -13.02
C ARG A 470 -7.59 -20.28 -12.03
N LYS A 471 -7.93 -20.25 -10.75
CA LYS A 471 -7.05 -20.62 -9.63
C LYS A 471 -7.53 -21.94 -9.02
N GLU A 472 -6.58 -22.78 -8.59
CA GLU A 472 -6.81 -23.96 -7.76
C GLU A 472 -6.12 -23.70 -6.42
N ASP A 473 -6.89 -23.56 -5.33
CA ASP A 473 -6.37 -23.24 -3.99
C ASP A 473 -5.49 -21.97 -3.99
N GLY A 474 -5.90 -20.94 -4.74
CA GLY A 474 -5.14 -19.70 -4.93
C GLY A 474 -4.03 -19.76 -6.00
N PHE A 475 -3.59 -20.95 -6.41
CA PHE A 475 -2.54 -21.14 -7.41
C PHE A 475 -3.09 -21.01 -8.85
N ILE A 476 -2.46 -20.17 -9.68
CA ILE A 476 -2.94 -19.92 -11.05
C ILE A 476 -2.61 -21.12 -11.96
N VAL A 477 -3.64 -21.76 -12.49
CA VAL A 477 -3.48 -22.93 -13.39
C VAL A 477 -3.76 -22.59 -14.86
N LEU A 478 -4.63 -21.61 -15.11
CA LEU A 478 -5.06 -21.25 -16.47
C LEU A 478 -5.40 -19.75 -16.51
N VAL A 479 -4.87 -19.08 -17.53
CA VAL A 479 -5.21 -17.70 -17.88
C VAL A 479 -5.70 -17.70 -19.31
N GLU A 480 -6.92 -17.22 -19.53
CA GLU A 480 -7.47 -16.96 -20.85
C GLU A 480 -7.59 -15.45 -21.02
N GLN A 481 -7.10 -14.93 -22.15
CA GLN A 481 -7.14 -13.50 -22.43
C GLN A 481 -7.75 -13.28 -23.82
N TRP A 482 -8.74 -12.39 -23.87
CA TRP A 482 -9.36 -11.91 -25.10
C TRP A 482 -9.08 -10.42 -25.22
N ARG A 483 -8.52 -10.03 -26.37
CA ARG A 483 -8.35 -8.63 -26.73
C ARG A 483 -9.30 -8.31 -27.88
N TYR A 484 -10.11 -7.27 -27.68
CA TYR A 484 -11.06 -6.77 -28.65
C TYR A 484 -10.55 -5.47 -29.25
N GLY A 485 -10.82 -5.26 -30.53
CA GLY A 485 -10.41 -4.07 -31.27
C GLY A 485 -11.10 -4.00 -32.62
N TYR A 486 -10.91 -2.88 -33.32
CA TYR A 486 -11.36 -2.77 -34.71
C TYR A 486 -10.40 -3.47 -35.66
N ALA A 487 -10.94 -4.26 -36.59
CA ALA A 487 -10.15 -4.91 -37.64
C ALA A 487 -10.93 -4.98 -38.96
N PHE A 488 -10.62 -4.06 -39.87
CA PHE A 488 -11.23 -3.88 -41.18
C PHE A 488 -10.25 -3.27 -42.21
N THR A 489 -10.56 -3.40 -43.50
CA THR A 489 -9.90 -2.66 -44.59
C THR A 489 -10.77 -1.49 -45.03
N ALA A 490 -10.19 -0.44 -45.62
CA ALA A 490 -10.98 0.69 -46.11
C ALA A 490 -12.06 0.26 -47.11
N ALA A 491 -11.73 -0.63 -48.05
CA ALA A 491 -12.69 -1.18 -49.01
C ALA A 491 -13.89 -1.89 -48.34
N GLN A 492 -13.69 -2.52 -47.19
CA GLN A 492 -14.76 -3.22 -46.45
C GLN A 492 -15.67 -2.26 -45.68
N ALA A 493 -15.15 -1.16 -45.16
CA ALA A 493 -15.88 -0.20 -44.34
C ALA A 493 -16.45 0.99 -45.15
N THR A 494 -16.28 0.98 -46.47
CA THR A 494 -16.80 2.00 -47.37
C THR A 494 -18.27 1.73 -47.73
N ASN A 495 -19.10 2.77 -47.74
CA ASN A 495 -20.51 2.67 -48.13
C ASN A 495 -20.67 2.70 -49.66
N ASP A 496 -21.92 2.57 -50.15
CA ASP A 496 -22.22 2.61 -51.59
C ASP A 496 -21.83 3.95 -52.27
N ASP A 497 -21.69 5.02 -51.49
CA ASP A 497 -21.28 6.36 -51.95
C ASP A 497 -19.75 6.52 -52.06
N GLY A 498 -18.96 5.50 -51.68
CA GLY A 498 -17.49 5.57 -51.69
C GLY A 498 -16.89 6.27 -50.47
N GLU A 499 -17.68 6.59 -49.44
CA GLU A 499 -17.22 7.17 -48.19
C GLU A 499 -16.93 6.10 -47.12
N LEU A 500 -15.81 6.24 -46.41
CA LEU A 500 -15.46 5.37 -45.28
C LEU A 500 -16.39 5.67 -44.09
N ARG A 501 -17.47 4.87 -43.95
CA ARG A 501 -18.52 5.10 -42.96
C ARG A 501 -19.12 3.77 -42.46
N GLY A 502 -18.25 2.92 -41.91
CA GLY A 502 -18.62 1.61 -41.41
C GLY A 502 -19.37 1.65 -40.07
N VAL A 503 -20.27 0.69 -39.84
CA VAL A 503 -20.93 0.51 -38.54
C VAL A 503 -19.91 -0.05 -37.52
N PRO A 504 -19.62 0.62 -36.40
CA PRO A 504 -18.55 0.21 -35.49
C PRO A 504 -18.68 -1.21 -34.95
N SER A 505 -19.89 -1.66 -34.61
CA SER A 505 -20.13 -3.02 -34.10
C SER A 505 -19.86 -4.13 -35.13
N ALA A 506 -19.87 -3.83 -36.43
CA ALA A 506 -19.53 -4.80 -37.47
C ALA A 506 -18.03 -5.10 -37.54
N TRP A 507 -17.20 -4.16 -37.05
CA TRP A 507 -15.74 -4.22 -37.15
C TRP A 507 -15.04 -4.43 -35.81
N TRP A 508 -15.77 -4.27 -34.71
CA TRP A 508 -15.33 -4.59 -33.35
C TRP A 508 -15.42 -6.09 -33.08
N LYS A 509 -14.27 -6.76 -32.95
CA LYS A 509 -14.20 -8.22 -32.76
C LYS A 509 -12.98 -8.59 -31.93
N VAL A 510 -12.88 -9.87 -31.58
CA VAL A 510 -11.67 -10.41 -30.96
C VAL A 510 -10.53 -10.30 -31.97
N VAL A 511 -9.51 -9.51 -31.64
CA VAL A 511 -8.30 -9.32 -32.45
C VAL A 511 -7.18 -10.22 -31.98
N GLU A 512 -7.22 -10.70 -30.74
CA GLU A 512 -6.27 -11.65 -30.19
C GLU A 512 -6.93 -12.49 -29.09
N TYR A 513 -6.67 -13.79 -29.11
CA TYR A 513 -7.05 -14.74 -28.07
C TYR A 513 -5.83 -15.54 -27.67
N THR A 514 -5.52 -15.57 -26.39
CA THR A 514 -4.45 -16.40 -25.83
C THR A 514 -4.99 -17.24 -24.67
N ARG A 515 -4.53 -18.48 -24.62
CA ARG A 515 -4.80 -19.44 -23.55
C ARG A 515 -3.45 -19.93 -23.03
N LYS A 516 -3.12 -19.50 -21.81
CA LYS A 516 -1.88 -19.79 -21.11
C LYS A 516 -2.15 -20.79 -19.98
N GLU A 517 -1.69 -22.02 -20.15
CA GLU A 517 -1.92 -23.14 -19.23
C GLU A 517 -0.61 -23.53 -18.53
N ARG A 518 -0.63 -23.62 -17.19
CA ARG A 518 0.59 -23.93 -16.41
C ARG A 518 0.98 -25.38 -16.63
N ALA A 519 2.23 -25.62 -16.97
CA ALA A 519 2.78 -26.96 -17.08
C ALA A 519 3.23 -27.42 -15.69
N ILE A 520 2.55 -28.43 -15.12
CA ILE A 520 2.75 -28.87 -13.72
C ILE A 520 3.02 -30.37 -13.68
N ASP A 521 4.03 -30.78 -12.91
CA ASP A 521 4.32 -32.19 -12.64
C ASP A 521 3.41 -32.73 -11.52
N ARG A 522 2.11 -32.86 -11.84
CA ARG A 522 1.10 -33.31 -10.86
C ARG A 522 1.32 -34.73 -10.34
N ALA A 523 2.07 -35.56 -11.06
CA ALA A 523 2.22 -36.98 -10.74
C ALA A 523 3.30 -37.24 -9.68
N ASN A 524 4.35 -36.42 -9.61
CA ASN A 524 5.48 -36.68 -8.72
C ASN A 524 5.72 -35.57 -7.70
N THR A 525 5.92 -34.33 -8.15
CA THR A 525 6.45 -33.27 -7.27
C THR A 525 5.46 -32.15 -6.98
N GLY A 526 4.52 -31.89 -7.89
CA GLY A 526 3.61 -30.76 -7.84
C GLY A 526 4.22 -29.42 -8.26
N TYR A 527 5.50 -29.39 -8.66
CA TYR A 527 6.13 -28.16 -9.16
C TYR A 527 5.62 -27.81 -10.55
N ALA A 528 5.50 -26.51 -10.79
CA ALA A 528 5.36 -25.98 -12.13
C ALA A 528 6.71 -25.90 -12.83
N TYR A 529 6.74 -26.22 -14.12
CA TYR A 529 7.94 -26.21 -14.96
C TYR A 529 7.77 -25.32 -16.19
N GLY A 530 6.95 -24.28 -16.06
CA GLY A 530 6.66 -23.28 -17.09
C GLY A 530 5.21 -23.25 -17.56
N TRP A 531 5.00 -22.77 -18.79
CA TRP A 531 3.69 -22.49 -19.37
C TRP A 531 3.57 -22.95 -20.82
N ASN A 532 2.36 -23.29 -21.22
CA ASN A 532 1.98 -23.50 -22.61
C ASN A 532 0.98 -22.43 -23.01
N THR A 533 1.39 -21.55 -23.91
CA THR A 533 0.49 -20.56 -24.49
C THR A 533 0.10 -20.99 -25.89
N THR A 534 -1.20 -21.06 -26.12
CA THR A 534 -1.79 -21.31 -27.45
C THR A 534 -2.80 -20.23 -27.76
N GLY A 535 -3.00 -19.93 -29.02
CA GLY A 535 -3.94 -18.89 -29.39
C GLY A 535 -3.82 -18.45 -30.83
N TRP A 536 -4.34 -17.27 -31.10
CA TRP A 536 -4.18 -16.60 -32.38
C TRP A 536 -4.29 -15.09 -32.19
N ARG A 537 -3.66 -14.35 -33.09
CA ARG A 537 -3.85 -12.90 -33.25
C ARG A 537 -4.15 -12.57 -34.70
N LEU A 538 -4.86 -11.49 -34.94
CA LEU A 538 -4.99 -10.97 -36.30
C LEU A 538 -3.67 -10.29 -36.72
N GLY A 539 -3.30 -10.49 -37.98
CA GLY A 539 -2.18 -9.81 -38.62
C GLY A 539 -2.45 -9.66 -40.12
N ARG A 540 -1.71 -8.77 -40.78
CA ARG A 540 -1.80 -8.53 -42.22
C ARG A 540 -0.40 -8.26 -42.79
N PHE A 541 -0.20 -8.54 -44.07
CA PHE A 541 1.10 -8.43 -44.73
C PHE A 541 1.42 -7.01 -45.18
N LYS A 542 0.38 -6.22 -45.51
CA LYS A 542 0.49 -4.80 -45.82
C LYS A 542 -0.49 -4.02 -44.96
N GLN A 543 -0.05 -2.85 -44.51
CA GLN A 543 -0.84 -1.92 -43.72
C GLN A 543 -1.25 -0.74 -44.61
N GLU A 544 -2.51 -0.33 -44.53
CA GLU A 544 -3.00 0.83 -45.30
C GLU A 544 -2.58 2.15 -44.67
N THR A 545 -2.32 3.16 -45.49
CA THR A 545 -2.10 4.52 -45.00
C THR A 545 -3.42 5.20 -44.66
N ALA A 546 -3.47 5.87 -43.51
CA ALA A 546 -4.68 6.55 -43.03
C ALA A 546 -5.18 7.66 -43.98
N THR A 547 -4.25 8.35 -44.63
CA THR A 547 -4.55 9.50 -45.50
C THR A 547 -4.98 9.10 -46.91
N ASN A 548 -4.54 7.95 -47.41
CA ASN A 548 -4.88 7.47 -48.75
C ASN A 548 -4.97 5.94 -48.79
N PRO A 549 -6.04 5.34 -48.26
CA PRO A 549 -6.14 3.90 -48.10
C PRO A 549 -6.08 3.18 -49.44
N GLU A 550 -5.06 2.34 -49.60
CA GLU A 550 -4.71 1.70 -50.87
C GLU A 550 -5.80 0.74 -51.34
N THR A 551 -6.56 0.12 -50.42
CA THR A 551 -7.59 -0.86 -50.82
C THR A 551 -8.79 -0.25 -51.56
N LEU A 552 -9.01 1.06 -51.47
CA LEU A 552 -10.07 1.75 -52.22
C LEU A 552 -9.81 1.74 -53.74
N GLY A 553 -8.55 1.64 -54.16
CA GLY A 553 -8.15 1.56 -55.57
C GLY A 553 -8.10 0.14 -56.13
N LEU A 554 -8.22 -0.88 -55.28
CA LEU A 554 -8.06 -2.29 -55.66
C LEU A 554 -9.41 -2.93 -56.00
N GLY A 555 -9.46 -3.67 -57.11
CA GLY A 555 -10.64 -4.48 -57.45
C GLY A 555 -10.83 -5.64 -56.48
N SER A 556 -12.06 -6.11 -56.29
CA SER A 556 -12.36 -7.24 -55.39
C SER A 556 -11.69 -8.57 -55.77
N GLY A 557 -11.22 -8.68 -57.02
CA GLY A 557 -10.45 -9.83 -57.53
C GLY A 557 -8.93 -9.64 -57.53
N ASP A 558 -8.44 -8.48 -57.08
CA ASP A 558 -7.01 -8.19 -57.06
C ASP A 558 -6.30 -9.07 -56.00
N PRO A 559 -5.27 -9.85 -56.36
CA PRO A 559 -4.52 -10.64 -55.38
C PRO A 559 -3.87 -9.77 -54.29
N GLU A 560 -3.56 -8.50 -54.57
CA GLU A 560 -2.99 -7.57 -53.60
C GLU A 560 -3.97 -7.23 -52.47
N LEU A 561 -5.28 -7.23 -52.72
CA LEU A 561 -6.29 -6.97 -51.70
C LEU A 561 -6.20 -7.97 -50.52
N LYS A 562 -5.79 -9.21 -50.79
CA LYS A 562 -5.61 -10.25 -49.76
C LYS A 562 -4.46 -9.95 -48.79
N LEU A 563 -3.49 -9.11 -49.18
CA LEU A 563 -2.36 -8.73 -48.33
C LEU A 563 -2.78 -7.75 -47.23
N TYR A 564 -3.82 -6.96 -47.45
CA TYR A 564 -4.37 -6.01 -46.49
C TYR A 564 -5.42 -6.61 -45.55
N GLN A 565 -5.98 -7.78 -45.92
CA GLN A 565 -6.98 -8.46 -45.10
C GLN A 565 -6.34 -9.09 -43.86
N PHE A 566 -7.01 -8.92 -42.71
CA PHE A 566 -6.60 -9.56 -41.47
C PHE A 566 -6.75 -11.07 -41.55
N GLN A 567 -5.67 -11.78 -41.24
CA GLN A 567 -5.58 -13.23 -41.17
C GLN A 567 -5.21 -13.64 -39.74
N GLN A 568 -5.69 -14.81 -39.32
CA GLN A 568 -5.31 -15.37 -38.01
C GLN A 568 -3.88 -15.90 -38.09
N VAL A 569 -3.00 -15.27 -37.32
CA VAL A 569 -1.65 -15.72 -37.04
C VAL A 569 -1.71 -16.60 -35.80
N PRO A 570 -1.43 -17.91 -35.92
CA PRO A 570 -1.42 -18.79 -34.75
C PRO A 570 -0.33 -18.34 -33.79
N ILE A 571 -0.64 -18.38 -32.49
CA ILE A 571 0.32 -18.14 -31.42
C ILE A 571 0.65 -19.51 -30.81
N ALA A 572 1.92 -19.87 -30.88
CA ALA A 572 2.48 -21.00 -30.14
C ALA A 572 3.64 -20.47 -29.30
N GLU A 573 3.46 -20.51 -27.99
CA GLU A 573 4.49 -20.12 -27.05
C GLU A 573 4.69 -21.18 -25.98
N ARG A 574 5.96 -21.38 -25.63
CA ARG A 574 6.37 -22.33 -24.61
C ARG A 574 7.34 -21.62 -23.68
N GLU A 575 6.95 -21.57 -22.42
CA GLU A 575 7.86 -21.25 -21.33
C GLU A 575 8.24 -22.57 -20.66
N ARG A 576 9.54 -22.80 -20.46
CA ARG A 576 10.07 -24.02 -19.84
C ARG A 576 11.08 -23.65 -18.80
N GLU A 577 10.91 -24.26 -17.63
CA GLU A 577 11.78 -24.11 -16.50
C GLU A 577 12.49 -25.44 -16.26
N LEU A 578 13.82 -25.39 -16.22
CA LEU A 578 14.63 -26.49 -15.75
C LEU A 578 14.78 -26.36 -14.23
N LEU A 579 14.10 -27.25 -13.52
CA LEU A 579 14.19 -27.31 -12.07
C LEU A 579 15.40 -28.13 -11.64
N ARG A 580 16.11 -27.65 -10.61
CA ARG A 580 17.16 -28.41 -9.93
C ARG A 580 16.92 -28.40 -8.44
N GLN A 581 17.35 -29.46 -7.78
CA GLN A 581 17.16 -29.62 -6.35
C GLN A 581 18.21 -28.82 -5.60
N HIS A 582 17.83 -28.16 -4.52
CA HIS A 582 18.79 -27.42 -3.73
C HIS A 582 19.87 -28.32 -3.11
N ARG A 583 19.53 -29.57 -2.75
CA ARG A 583 20.48 -30.53 -2.16
C ARG A 583 21.70 -30.82 -3.03
N ASP A 584 21.58 -30.66 -4.34
CA ASP A 584 22.68 -30.92 -5.27
C ASP A 584 23.81 -29.89 -5.14
N TYR A 585 23.53 -28.75 -4.50
CA TYR A 585 24.45 -27.61 -4.35
C TYR A 585 24.73 -27.25 -2.88
N TYR A 586 23.82 -27.60 -1.98
CA TYR A 586 23.89 -27.19 -0.58
C TYR A 586 23.91 -28.40 0.35
N ASP A 587 25.07 -28.62 0.99
CA ASP A 587 25.31 -29.75 1.91
C ASP A 587 24.48 -29.69 3.21
N ASN A 588 23.85 -28.55 3.51
CA ASN A 588 23.11 -28.33 4.76
C ASN A 588 21.61 -28.62 4.66
N ILE A 589 21.15 -29.19 3.55
CA ILE A 589 19.75 -29.56 3.37
C ILE A 589 19.60 -31.02 3.76
N ASP A 590 19.09 -31.26 4.97
CA ASP A 590 18.76 -32.60 5.43
C ASP A 590 17.33 -32.96 5.00
N VAL A 591 17.25 -33.94 4.09
CA VAL A 591 16.02 -34.43 3.47
C VAL A 591 15.28 -35.39 4.40
N ARG A 592 15.98 -36.00 5.37
CA ARG A 592 15.46 -37.15 6.13
C ARG A 592 14.33 -36.76 7.07
N ASP A 593 14.43 -35.59 7.68
CA ASP A 593 13.47 -35.13 8.69
C ASP A 593 12.17 -34.59 8.05
N GLN A 594 12.18 -34.29 6.74
CA GLN A 594 11.03 -33.70 6.05
C GLN A 594 10.16 -34.73 5.32
N GLN A 595 10.66 -35.96 5.09
CA GLN A 595 9.95 -36.99 4.33
C GLN A 595 8.78 -37.64 5.07
N GLY A 596 8.69 -37.45 6.38
CA GLY A 596 7.66 -38.06 7.21
C GLY A 596 8.02 -37.97 8.68
N GLU A 597 7.00 -38.21 9.50
CA GLU A 597 7.10 -38.14 10.95
C GLU A 597 7.04 -39.54 11.55
N VAL A 598 7.79 -39.79 12.62
CA VAL A 598 7.65 -41.03 13.39
C VAL A 598 6.58 -40.79 14.45
N VAL A 599 5.35 -41.24 14.17
CA VAL A 599 4.23 -41.12 15.10
C VAL A 599 4.25 -42.31 16.07
N GLN A 600 4.26 -42.01 17.36
CA GLN A 600 4.11 -43.02 18.41
C GLN A 600 2.63 -43.24 18.73
N TYR A 601 2.24 -44.50 18.91
CA TYR A 601 0.88 -44.87 19.31
C TYR A 601 0.92 -45.99 20.34
N THR A 602 -0.05 -45.99 21.25
CA THR A 602 -0.16 -46.98 22.32
C THR A 602 -1.00 -48.16 21.84
N LEU A 603 -0.45 -49.37 21.91
CA LEU A 603 -1.16 -50.61 21.62
C LEU A 603 -2.17 -50.93 22.74
N PRO A 604 -3.19 -51.75 22.48
CA PRO A 604 -4.19 -52.14 23.50
C PRO A 604 -3.62 -52.79 24.76
N ASP A 605 -2.38 -53.29 24.71
CA ASP A 605 -1.64 -53.88 25.83
C ASP A 605 -0.84 -52.84 26.65
N GLY A 606 -0.94 -51.55 26.30
CA GLY A 606 -0.24 -50.45 26.96
C GLY A 606 1.20 -50.24 26.47
N THR A 607 1.69 -51.01 25.50
CA THR A 607 3.03 -50.82 24.93
C THR A 607 3.03 -49.74 23.84
N GLN A 608 4.10 -48.94 23.76
CA GLN A 608 4.25 -47.95 22.70
C GLN A 608 4.84 -48.59 21.45
N ALA A 609 4.20 -48.38 20.31
CA ALA A 609 4.73 -48.69 18.99
C ALA A 609 4.95 -47.38 18.22
N SER A 610 5.92 -47.38 17.31
CA SER A 610 6.14 -46.26 16.39
C SER A 610 5.82 -46.70 14.97
N THR A 611 5.16 -45.83 14.22
CA THR A 611 4.98 -45.99 12.77
C THR A 611 5.54 -44.77 12.07
N TYR A 612 6.21 -44.99 10.95
CA TYR A 612 6.66 -43.89 10.09
C TYR A 612 5.49 -43.46 9.21
N LEU A 613 4.95 -42.28 9.47
CA LEU A 613 3.89 -41.66 8.69
C LEU A 613 4.55 -40.81 7.59
N ARG A 614 4.64 -41.38 6.38
CA ARG A 614 5.19 -40.67 5.22
C ARG A 614 4.30 -39.46 4.89
N ASN A 615 4.91 -38.28 4.74
CA ASN A 615 4.21 -37.08 4.32
C ASN A 615 3.92 -37.16 2.80
N PRO A 616 2.63 -37.26 2.37
CA PRO A 616 2.28 -37.33 0.96
C PRO A 616 2.49 -35.99 0.23
N ASN A 617 2.58 -34.87 0.96
CA ASN A 617 2.90 -33.56 0.40
C ASN A 617 4.41 -33.31 0.28
N TYR A 618 5.26 -34.24 0.71
CA TYR A 618 6.69 -34.01 0.63
C TYR A 618 7.18 -34.04 -0.82
N ALA A 619 7.79 -32.95 -1.28
CA ALA A 619 8.67 -32.92 -2.43
C ALA A 619 9.96 -32.20 -2.03
N GLU A 620 11.07 -32.60 -2.66
CA GLU A 620 12.37 -31.98 -2.39
C GLU A 620 12.38 -30.54 -2.93
N PRO A 621 12.87 -29.56 -2.16
CA PRO A 621 12.88 -28.15 -2.57
C PRO A 621 13.70 -27.98 -3.85
N MET A 622 13.09 -27.36 -4.86
CA MET A 622 13.70 -27.09 -6.16
C MET A 622 13.75 -25.60 -6.45
N PHE A 623 14.74 -25.17 -7.21
CA PHE A 623 14.82 -23.82 -7.77
C PHE A 623 14.86 -23.88 -9.29
N VAL A 624 14.52 -22.75 -9.93
CA VAL A 624 14.64 -22.59 -11.38
C VAL A 624 16.11 -22.35 -11.73
N ALA A 625 16.74 -23.37 -12.32
CA ALA A 625 18.13 -23.31 -12.77
C ALA A 625 18.28 -22.71 -14.18
N SER A 626 17.24 -22.85 -15.00
CA SER A 626 17.16 -22.16 -16.28
C SER A 626 15.71 -21.93 -16.64
N HIS A 627 15.42 -20.78 -17.23
CA HIS A 627 14.13 -20.43 -17.78
C HIS A 627 14.31 -20.16 -19.27
N SER A 628 13.44 -20.70 -20.11
CA SER A 628 13.46 -20.45 -21.55
C SER A 628 12.05 -20.15 -22.02
N ARG A 629 11.93 -19.16 -22.90
CA ARG A 629 10.68 -18.74 -23.51
C ARG A 629 10.87 -18.70 -25.01
N GLU A 630 10.08 -19.48 -25.71
CA GLU A 630 10.05 -19.54 -27.16
C GLU A 630 8.65 -19.16 -27.61
N MET A 631 8.53 -18.08 -28.38
CA MET A 631 7.28 -17.65 -28.99
C MET A 631 7.43 -17.63 -30.50
N ILE A 632 6.55 -18.36 -31.17
CA ILE A 632 6.45 -18.39 -32.62
C ILE A 632 5.03 -17.97 -32.98
N ALA A 633 4.92 -16.85 -33.71
CA ALA A 633 3.64 -16.40 -34.24
C ALA A 633 3.84 -15.72 -35.60
N PHE A 634 3.89 -16.52 -36.67
CA PHE A 634 4.03 -16.03 -38.04
C PHE A 634 3.13 -16.74 -39.05
N ILE A 635 2.86 -16.04 -40.15
CA ILE A 635 2.24 -16.55 -41.37
C ILE A 635 3.05 -16.07 -42.57
N SER A 636 3.00 -16.82 -43.67
CA SER A 636 3.67 -16.46 -44.92
C SER A 636 2.73 -16.58 -46.10
N THR A 637 2.84 -15.66 -47.06
CA THR A 637 2.14 -15.72 -48.34
C THR A 637 3.13 -15.51 -49.49
N PRO A 638 2.92 -16.10 -50.68
CA PRO A 638 3.71 -15.77 -51.85
C PRO A 638 3.66 -14.27 -52.14
N ASN A 639 4.80 -13.71 -52.54
CA ASN A 639 4.87 -12.31 -52.94
C ASN A 639 4.20 -12.15 -54.32
N PRO A 640 3.14 -11.34 -54.47
CA PRO A 640 2.47 -11.17 -55.76
C PRO A 640 3.36 -10.54 -56.83
N ASP A 641 4.41 -9.82 -56.43
CA ASP A 641 5.39 -9.20 -57.33
C ASP A 641 6.50 -10.17 -57.76
N SER A 642 6.47 -11.42 -57.29
CA SER A 642 7.45 -12.44 -57.66
C SER A 642 7.23 -12.92 -59.09
N ALA A 643 8.25 -12.80 -59.94
CA ALA A 643 8.26 -13.33 -61.30
C ALA A 643 9.15 -14.59 -61.41
N ASP A 644 8.91 -15.45 -62.41
CA ASP A 644 9.68 -16.69 -62.60
C ASP A 644 11.18 -16.42 -62.84
N ASP A 645 11.51 -15.29 -63.47
CA ASP A 645 12.87 -14.85 -63.77
C ASP A 645 13.51 -14.00 -62.65
N ALA A 646 12.72 -13.56 -61.67
CA ALA A 646 13.15 -12.78 -60.51
C ALA A 646 12.33 -13.19 -59.26
N PRO A 647 12.62 -14.37 -58.67
CA PRO A 647 11.86 -14.84 -57.52
C PRO A 647 12.11 -13.93 -56.32
N LEU A 648 11.04 -13.34 -55.78
CA LEU A 648 11.09 -12.56 -54.55
C LEU A 648 10.77 -13.46 -53.35
N PRO A 649 11.37 -13.20 -52.17
CA PRO A 649 11.04 -13.94 -50.97
C PRO A 649 9.55 -13.78 -50.62
N PRO A 650 8.91 -14.79 -50.00
CA PRO A 650 7.54 -14.69 -49.55
C PRO A 650 7.38 -13.55 -48.54
N LEU A 651 6.20 -12.95 -48.51
CA LEU A 651 5.86 -11.97 -47.48
C LEU A 651 5.57 -12.72 -46.19
N ILE A 652 6.19 -12.30 -45.10
CA ILE A 652 6.01 -12.88 -43.78
C ILE A 652 5.48 -11.79 -42.86
N SER A 653 4.46 -12.13 -42.08
CA SER A 653 3.91 -11.28 -41.02
C SER A 653 3.91 -12.07 -39.73
N GLY A 654 4.46 -11.51 -38.66
CA GLY A 654 4.59 -12.25 -37.43
C GLY A 654 5.54 -11.64 -36.41
N ARG A 655 5.85 -12.43 -35.39
CA ARG A 655 6.94 -12.16 -34.45
C ARG A 655 7.55 -13.48 -34.01
N GLU A 656 8.85 -13.49 -33.84
CA GLU A 656 9.59 -14.55 -33.18
C GLU A 656 10.33 -13.95 -32.00
N GLU A 657 10.19 -14.58 -30.85
CA GLU A 657 10.87 -14.19 -29.62
C GLU A 657 11.46 -15.44 -29.00
N PHE A 658 12.75 -15.36 -28.69
CA PHE A 658 13.46 -16.39 -27.95
C PHE A 658 14.15 -15.70 -26.79
N SER A 659 13.84 -16.09 -25.57
CA SER A 659 14.60 -15.65 -24.40
C SER A 659 15.05 -16.86 -23.61
N ARG A 660 16.25 -16.78 -23.06
CA ARG A 660 16.79 -17.76 -22.15
C ARG A 660 17.42 -17.05 -20.97
N MET A 661 17.27 -17.66 -19.82
CA MET A 661 17.93 -17.29 -18.59
C MET A 661 18.52 -18.56 -18.00
N ALA A 662 19.77 -18.48 -17.55
CA ALA A 662 20.50 -19.57 -16.93
C ALA A 662 21.13 -19.06 -15.64
N ARG A 663 20.96 -19.84 -14.58
CA ARG A 663 21.43 -19.52 -13.24
C ARG A 663 22.63 -20.38 -12.89
N GLN A 664 23.73 -19.74 -12.52
CA GLN A 664 24.92 -20.39 -12.02
C GLN A 664 25.03 -20.19 -10.51
N LEU A 665 25.11 -21.29 -9.76
CA LEU A 665 25.25 -21.27 -8.31
C LEU A 665 26.72 -21.31 -7.89
N GLU A 666 27.06 -20.48 -6.92
CA GLU A 666 28.34 -20.48 -6.21
C GLU A 666 28.09 -20.73 -4.72
N PRO A 667 27.97 -22.01 -4.31
CA PRO A 667 27.70 -22.33 -2.91
C PRO A 667 28.86 -21.91 -2.02
N GLY A 668 28.52 -21.34 -0.87
CA GLY A 668 29.45 -20.82 0.11
C GLY A 668 30.37 -21.92 0.63
N ARG A 669 31.68 -21.76 0.41
CA ARG A 669 32.68 -22.74 0.87
C ARG A 669 33.12 -22.39 2.29
N LYS A 670 33.12 -23.38 3.18
CA LYS A 670 33.82 -23.27 4.47
C LYS A 670 35.33 -23.29 4.20
N ARG A 671 35.98 -22.12 4.18
CA ARG A 671 37.44 -22.04 4.14
C ARG A 671 37.99 -22.44 5.51
N ARG A 672 38.70 -23.58 5.57
CA ARG A 672 39.54 -23.90 6.72
C ARG A 672 40.85 -23.14 6.58
N ILE A 673 41.04 -22.11 7.40
CA ILE A 673 42.30 -21.37 7.45
C ILE A 673 43.18 -22.05 8.51
N ARG A 674 44.35 -22.57 8.11
CA ARG A 674 45.38 -23.02 9.06
C ARG A 674 46.31 -21.86 9.35
N ILE A 675 46.18 -21.27 10.54
CA ILE A 675 47.18 -20.34 11.10
C ILE A 675 47.86 -21.05 12.25
N GLY A 676 49.19 -21.26 12.15
CA GLY A 676 49.99 -21.82 13.25
C GLY A 676 49.76 -23.31 13.58
N GLY A 677 49.13 -24.10 12.69
CA GLY A 677 48.88 -25.53 12.93
C GLY A 677 47.57 -25.85 13.66
N ALA A 678 46.82 -24.85 14.10
CA ALA A 678 45.45 -24.98 14.56
C ALA A 678 44.47 -24.70 13.40
N GLU A 679 43.45 -25.55 13.23
CA GLU A 679 42.32 -25.27 12.33
C GLU A 679 41.36 -24.32 13.05
N GLN A 680 41.35 -23.05 12.65
CA GLN A 680 40.29 -22.13 13.05
C GLN A 680 39.16 -22.18 12.01
N PRO A 681 37.88 -22.07 12.43
CA PRO A 681 36.77 -21.89 11.50
C PRO A 681 36.97 -20.55 10.79
N GLY A 682 37.31 -20.58 9.51
CA GLY A 682 37.40 -19.37 8.70
C GLY A 682 36.02 -18.86 8.32
N ASP A 683 35.95 -17.57 7.98
CA ASP A 683 34.72 -16.93 7.50
C ASP A 683 34.12 -17.73 6.35
N ARG A 684 32.82 -18.03 6.49
CA ARG A 684 32.04 -18.69 5.44
C ARG A 684 31.77 -17.64 4.38
N THR A 685 32.26 -17.87 3.15
CA THR A 685 31.83 -17.04 2.02
C THR A 685 30.31 -17.20 1.89
N PRO A 686 29.55 -16.10 1.73
CA PRO A 686 28.10 -16.20 1.53
C PRO A 686 27.80 -17.04 0.28
N ASP A 687 26.64 -17.69 0.28
CA ASP A 687 26.09 -18.30 -0.93
C ASP A 687 25.86 -17.18 -1.97
N ARG A 688 26.15 -17.43 -3.25
CA ARG A 688 25.93 -16.47 -4.33
C ARG A 688 25.39 -17.18 -5.57
N TYR A 689 24.72 -16.43 -6.44
CA TYR A 689 24.38 -16.92 -7.76
C TYR A 689 24.39 -15.81 -8.81
N THR A 690 24.68 -16.19 -10.04
CA THR A 690 24.71 -15.29 -11.19
C THR A 690 23.65 -15.72 -12.18
N ASP A 691 22.81 -14.78 -12.59
CA ASP A 691 21.82 -14.97 -13.64
C ASP A 691 22.36 -14.41 -14.96
N TYR A 692 22.45 -15.28 -15.96
CA TYR A 692 22.73 -14.92 -17.34
C TYR A 692 21.42 -14.89 -18.11
N SER A 693 21.04 -13.75 -18.68
CA SER A 693 19.86 -13.62 -19.55
C SER A 693 20.28 -13.22 -20.97
N SER A 694 19.59 -13.79 -21.95
CA SER A 694 19.82 -13.57 -23.38
C SER A 694 18.45 -13.56 -24.06
N GLY A 695 18.12 -12.47 -24.73
CA GLY A 695 16.85 -12.27 -25.42
C GLY A 695 17.08 -11.93 -26.88
N PHE A 696 16.38 -12.62 -27.76
CA PHE A 696 16.34 -12.43 -29.21
C PHE A 696 14.91 -12.09 -29.61
N THR A 697 14.75 -10.97 -30.30
CA THR A 697 13.45 -10.58 -30.88
C THR A 697 13.63 -10.22 -32.34
N ALA A 698 12.75 -10.76 -33.18
CA ALA A 698 12.68 -10.41 -34.59
C ALA A 698 11.21 -10.09 -34.95
N GLN A 699 10.95 -8.82 -35.31
CA GLN A 699 9.59 -8.29 -35.52
C GLN A 699 9.40 -7.60 -36.89
N ASP A 700 10.48 -7.29 -37.61
CA ASP A 700 10.37 -6.57 -38.88
C ASP A 700 9.96 -7.50 -40.03
N GLY A 701 9.32 -6.92 -41.05
CA GLY A 701 9.00 -7.64 -42.28
C GLY A 701 10.28 -8.25 -42.87
N GLN A 702 10.28 -9.57 -43.09
CA GLN A 702 11.43 -10.38 -43.51
C GLN A 702 12.48 -10.71 -42.43
N TYR A 703 12.31 -10.27 -41.18
CA TYR A 703 13.22 -10.53 -40.06
C TYR A 703 14.65 -9.98 -40.25
N ASP A 704 14.82 -8.96 -41.10
CA ASP A 704 16.14 -8.38 -41.40
C ASP A 704 16.80 -7.74 -40.18
N ASN A 705 16.00 -7.26 -39.24
CA ASN A 705 16.47 -6.71 -37.97
C ASN A 705 16.22 -7.71 -36.85
N SER A 706 17.31 -8.21 -36.28
CA SER A 706 17.31 -8.93 -35.02
C SER A 706 18.11 -8.18 -33.98
N LEU A 707 17.58 -8.14 -32.76
CA LEU A 707 18.27 -7.59 -31.59
C LEU A 707 18.51 -8.75 -30.63
N GLU A 708 19.78 -9.00 -30.31
CA GLU A 708 20.17 -9.86 -29.19
C GLU A 708 20.65 -8.98 -28.05
N ASN A 709 19.98 -9.06 -26.89
CA ASN A 709 20.42 -8.43 -25.66
C ASN A 709 20.91 -9.50 -24.69
N THR A 710 22.06 -9.26 -24.06
CA THR A 710 22.65 -10.16 -23.07
C THR A 710 23.00 -9.40 -21.80
N GLN A 711 22.58 -9.91 -20.65
CA GLN A 711 22.79 -9.29 -19.36
C GLN A 711 23.28 -10.32 -18.34
N PHE A 712 24.11 -9.86 -17.40
CA PHE A 712 24.56 -10.61 -16.23
C PHE A 712 24.11 -9.86 -14.99
N GLN A 713 23.59 -10.59 -14.02
CA GLN A 713 23.23 -10.02 -12.72
C GLN A 713 23.66 -10.96 -11.61
N ASP A 714 24.41 -10.42 -10.66
CA ASP A 714 24.92 -11.16 -9.51
C ASP A 714 24.02 -10.91 -8.30
N TYR A 715 23.75 -11.99 -7.57
CA TYR A 715 22.92 -11.98 -6.36
C TYR A 715 23.66 -12.65 -5.21
N GLU A 716 23.48 -12.12 -4.01
CA GLU A 716 23.90 -12.77 -2.77
C GLU A 716 22.74 -13.59 -2.18
N GLY A 717 23.06 -14.75 -1.61
CA GLY A 717 22.09 -15.68 -1.05
C GLY A 717 21.79 -16.89 -1.91
N ARG A 718 20.71 -17.58 -1.57
CA ARG A 718 20.20 -18.76 -2.30
C ARG A 718 19.09 -18.32 -3.23
N PRO A 719 18.92 -18.98 -4.38
CA PRO A 719 17.74 -18.77 -5.22
C PRO A 719 16.46 -19.10 -4.46
N GLY A 720 15.37 -18.40 -4.76
CA GLY A 720 14.04 -18.77 -4.27
C GLY A 720 13.58 -20.15 -4.75
N GLU A 721 12.65 -20.74 -4.00
CA GLU A 721 12.00 -22.00 -4.38
C GLU A 721 11.09 -21.79 -5.60
N ALA A 722 11.00 -22.81 -6.46
CA ALA A 722 10.14 -22.78 -7.63
C ALA A 722 8.66 -22.89 -7.25
N ASP A 723 7.79 -22.31 -8.08
CA ASP A 723 6.34 -22.37 -7.91
C ASP A 723 5.83 -23.82 -7.78
N ARG A 724 5.08 -24.09 -6.71
CA ARG A 724 4.52 -25.40 -6.40
C ARG A 724 3.02 -25.30 -6.13
N LEU A 725 2.27 -26.33 -6.55
CA LEU A 725 0.88 -26.48 -6.13
C LEU A 725 0.79 -26.55 -4.59
N PRO A 726 -0.24 -25.92 -3.99
CA PRO A 726 -0.53 -26.04 -2.57
C PRO A 726 -0.69 -27.50 -2.12
N HIS A 727 -0.49 -27.72 -0.81
CA HIS A 727 -0.56 -29.05 -0.21
C HIS A 727 -1.95 -29.69 -0.42
N GLU A 728 -1.94 -30.89 -1.00
CA GLU A 728 -3.17 -31.63 -1.31
C GLU A 728 -3.74 -32.34 -0.08
N TYR A 729 -2.92 -32.56 0.95
CA TYR A 729 -3.32 -33.24 2.17
C TYR A 729 -3.12 -32.37 3.40
N THR A 730 -4.04 -32.41 4.35
CA THR A 730 -3.84 -31.87 5.70
C THR A 730 -3.72 -33.03 6.68
N GLN A 731 -2.83 -32.91 7.67
CA GLN A 731 -2.71 -33.89 8.73
C GLN A 731 -3.84 -33.63 9.74
N GLU A 732 -4.77 -34.57 9.88
CA GLU A 732 -5.71 -34.54 10.99
C GLU A 732 -4.93 -34.95 12.25
N ALA A 733 -4.84 -34.04 13.22
CA ALA A 733 -4.39 -34.39 14.56
C ALA A 733 -5.36 -35.44 15.13
N PRO A 734 -4.88 -36.45 15.87
CA PRO A 734 -5.78 -37.33 16.59
C PRO A 734 -6.63 -36.46 17.51
N PRO A 735 -7.95 -36.74 17.63
CA PRO A 735 -8.78 -36.03 18.60
C PRO A 735 -8.08 -36.21 19.94
N GLU A 736 -7.62 -35.11 20.54
CA GLU A 736 -7.03 -35.16 21.86
C GLU A 736 -8.06 -35.87 22.73
N GLY A 737 -7.66 -37.04 23.25
CA GLY A 737 -8.53 -37.80 24.12
C GLY A 737 -8.99 -36.84 25.18
N ASN A 738 -10.30 -36.61 25.25
CA ASN A 738 -10.92 -35.77 26.25
C ASN A 738 -10.74 -36.49 27.60
N GLU A 739 -9.50 -36.50 28.10
CA GLU A 739 -9.16 -36.90 29.45
C GLU A 739 -9.92 -35.92 30.31
N GLY A 740 -10.98 -36.42 30.95
CA GLY A 740 -11.91 -35.62 31.71
C GLY A 740 -11.13 -34.69 32.64
N SER A 741 -11.10 -33.42 32.26
CA SER A 741 -10.70 -32.31 33.11
C SER A 741 -11.67 -32.30 34.30
N THR A 742 -11.30 -33.04 35.34
CA THR A 742 -11.73 -32.74 36.69
C THR A 742 -11.22 -31.35 36.99
N ALA A 743 -12.14 -30.40 36.98
CA ALA A 743 -11.96 -29.05 37.48
C ALA A 743 -11.13 -29.06 38.77
N GLY A 744 -9.97 -28.41 38.73
CA GLY A 744 -9.10 -28.24 39.88
C GLY A 744 -7.64 -28.37 39.50
N ASP A 745 -7.10 -27.29 38.95
CA ASP A 745 -5.88 -26.63 39.44
C ASP A 745 -5.19 -25.90 38.28
N ASP A 746 -5.19 -24.56 38.40
CA ASP A 746 -4.32 -23.57 37.77
C ASP A 746 -3.27 -24.12 36.80
N GLU A 747 -3.70 -24.37 35.57
CA GLU A 747 -2.83 -24.75 34.46
C GLU A 747 -2.06 -23.48 34.05
N ALA A 748 -0.76 -23.48 34.37
CA ALA A 748 0.17 -22.43 33.99
C ALA A 748 0.13 -22.27 32.47
N ALA A 749 -0.58 -21.25 32.00
CA ALA A 749 -0.69 -20.87 30.59
C ALA A 749 0.69 -20.92 29.94
N GLY A 750 0.92 -21.92 29.08
CA GLY A 750 2.14 -22.02 28.29
C GLY A 750 2.31 -20.72 27.52
N GLN A 751 3.44 -20.04 27.70
CA GLN A 751 3.74 -18.81 26.97
C GLN A 751 3.80 -19.12 25.47
N ARG A 752 2.77 -18.70 24.71
CA ARG A 752 2.78 -18.71 23.25
C ARG A 752 3.68 -17.58 22.73
N LEU A 753 4.57 -17.93 21.81
CA LEU A 753 5.42 -16.97 21.11
C LEU A 753 4.80 -16.65 19.76
N TYR A 754 4.55 -15.39 19.44
CA TYR A 754 4.18 -14.98 18.08
C TYR A 754 5.40 -14.37 17.39
N LEU A 755 5.76 -14.93 16.23
CA LEU A 755 6.83 -14.43 15.39
C LEU A 755 6.23 -13.62 14.22
N LEU A 756 6.75 -12.40 14.05
CA LEU A 756 6.55 -11.57 12.87
C LEU A 756 7.60 -11.94 11.82
N ASN A 757 7.18 -12.33 10.61
CA ASN A 757 8.08 -12.69 9.51
C ASN A 757 7.83 -11.83 8.28
N SER A 758 8.86 -11.09 7.87
CA SER A 758 8.90 -10.17 6.73
C SER A 758 9.28 -10.83 5.40
N GLY A 759 9.54 -12.14 5.39
CA GLY A 759 10.06 -12.87 4.23
C GLY A 759 11.58 -12.81 4.06
N ALA A 760 12.30 -12.09 4.94
CA ALA A 760 13.76 -12.00 4.91
C ALA A 760 14.42 -13.34 5.36
N PRO A 761 15.46 -13.83 4.66
CA PRO A 761 16.07 -15.14 4.92
C PRO A 761 16.96 -15.21 6.18
N THR A 762 17.13 -14.12 6.93
CA THR A 762 18.01 -14.08 8.12
C THR A 762 17.28 -14.49 9.40
N GLN A 763 17.76 -15.57 10.02
CA GLN A 763 17.20 -16.24 11.21
C GLN A 763 17.50 -15.55 12.56
N THR A 764 18.05 -14.34 12.59
CA THR A 764 18.25 -13.63 13.87
C THR A 764 16.90 -13.10 14.35
N LEU A 765 16.44 -13.61 15.49
CA LEU A 765 15.39 -12.95 16.28
C LEU A 765 15.90 -11.54 16.62
N GLY A 766 15.20 -10.54 16.10
CA GLY A 766 15.39 -9.15 16.43
C GLY A 766 14.89 -8.83 17.85
N GLN A 767 14.72 -7.56 18.13
CA GLN A 767 14.23 -7.07 19.43
C GLN A 767 12.82 -7.61 19.73
N GLN A 768 12.46 -7.77 21.01
CA GLN A 768 11.09 -8.07 21.41
C GLN A 768 10.23 -6.81 21.29
N LEU A 769 9.10 -6.90 20.58
CA LEU A 769 8.09 -5.84 20.55
C LEU A 769 7.01 -6.17 21.59
N ASN A 770 6.70 -5.18 22.42
CA ASN A 770 5.69 -5.28 23.45
C ASN A 770 4.66 -4.17 23.26
N TYR A 771 3.39 -4.54 23.13
CA TYR A 771 2.27 -3.60 23.03
C TYR A 771 1.41 -3.73 24.28
N PRO A 772 1.75 -3.03 25.38
CA PRO A 772 1.15 -3.24 26.69
C PRO A 772 -0.35 -2.90 26.75
N ARG A 773 -0.87 -2.19 25.75
CA ARG A 773 -2.27 -1.79 25.66
C ARG A 773 -3.13 -2.72 24.79
N ALA A 774 -2.53 -3.70 24.09
CA ALA A 774 -3.28 -4.64 23.27
C ALA A 774 -3.94 -5.70 24.17
N ALA A 775 -5.27 -5.73 24.19
CA ALA A 775 -6.03 -6.70 24.97
C ALA A 775 -6.20 -8.04 24.23
N THR A 776 -6.26 -7.99 22.90
CA THR A 776 -6.39 -9.17 22.03
C THR A 776 -5.16 -9.33 21.16
N LEU A 777 -4.93 -10.56 20.68
CA LEU A 777 -3.86 -10.84 19.72
C LEU A 777 -4.00 -9.98 18.47
N GLU A 778 -5.22 -9.86 17.93
CA GLU A 778 -5.51 -9.04 16.75
C GLU A 778 -5.11 -7.57 16.93
N GLN A 779 -5.31 -7.01 18.13
CA GLN A 779 -4.84 -5.67 18.47
C GLN A 779 -3.31 -5.58 18.48
N GLY A 780 -2.62 -6.60 19.00
CA GLY A 780 -1.16 -6.68 18.97
C GLY A 780 -0.59 -6.81 17.55
N LEU A 781 -1.25 -7.61 16.70
CA LEU A 781 -0.90 -7.75 15.28
C LEU A 781 -1.13 -6.44 14.51
N THR A 782 -2.24 -5.75 14.80
CA THR A 782 -2.56 -4.45 14.20
C THR A 782 -1.54 -3.39 14.60
N ALA A 783 -1.14 -3.37 15.87
CA ALA A 783 -0.09 -2.48 16.35
C ALA A 783 1.25 -2.75 15.65
N ALA A 784 1.65 -4.01 15.52
CA ALA A 784 2.87 -4.39 14.80
C ALA A 784 2.86 -4.00 13.32
N ARG A 785 1.73 -4.18 12.62
CA ARG A 785 1.57 -3.71 11.23
C ARG A 785 1.66 -2.20 11.13
N THR A 786 1.09 -1.50 12.11
CA THR A 786 1.09 -0.05 12.16
C THR A 786 2.50 0.50 12.33
N ASP A 787 3.26 -0.03 13.29
CA ASP A 787 4.67 0.35 13.49
C ASP A 787 5.52 0.08 12.26
N ALA A 788 5.38 -1.11 11.65
CA ALA A 788 6.09 -1.43 10.42
C ALA A 788 5.73 -0.48 9.27
N THR A 789 4.45 -0.11 9.15
CA THR A 789 4.00 0.86 8.15
C THR A 789 4.64 2.23 8.40
N LEU A 790 4.65 2.71 9.65
CA LEU A 790 5.25 3.98 10.01
C LEU A 790 6.76 3.99 9.80
N GLU A 791 7.45 2.91 10.17
CA GLU A 791 8.88 2.76 9.91
C GLU A 791 9.19 2.82 8.41
N ASN A 792 8.39 2.16 7.57
CA ASN A 792 8.53 2.26 6.12
C ASN A 792 8.23 3.67 5.58
N LEU A 793 7.29 4.39 6.20
CA LEU A 793 7.00 5.78 5.83
C LEU A 793 8.13 6.73 6.24
N GLU A 794 8.83 6.46 7.34
CA GLU A 794 9.92 7.28 7.85
C GLU A 794 11.27 6.99 7.19
N GLN A 795 11.60 5.72 7.00
CA GLN A 795 12.91 5.26 6.53
C GLN A 795 12.91 4.80 5.08
N GLY A 796 11.74 4.63 4.45
CA GLY A 796 11.63 4.19 3.06
C GLY A 796 12.07 5.26 2.06
N THR A 797 12.02 4.92 0.78
CA THR A 797 12.26 5.88 -0.30
C THR A 797 11.27 7.04 -0.20
N SER A 798 11.80 8.25 -0.07
CA SER A 798 11.02 9.48 -0.04
C SER A 798 11.25 10.30 -1.30
N GLU A 799 10.22 11.01 -1.73
CA GLU A 799 10.24 11.89 -2.89
C GLU A 799 9.83 13.29 -2.44
N GLN A 800 10.60 14.29 -2.84
CA GLN A 800 10.27 15.67 -2.58
C GLN A 800 9.66 16.29 -3.84
N VAL A 801 8.45 16.82 -3.69
CA VAL A 801 7.70 17.48 -4.77
C VAL A 801 7.31 18.87 -4.32
N THR A 802 7.52 19.87 -5.17
CA THR A 802 7.10 21.25 -4.91
C THR A 802 5.87 21.59 -5.76
N ILE A 803 4.85 22.17 -5.13
CA ILE A 803 3.58 22.54 -5.78
C ILE A 803 3.17 23.97 -5.45
N ALA A 804 2.18 24.47 -6.19
CA ALA A 804 1.50 25.72 -5.86
C ALA A 804 0.90 25.67 -4.45
N TRP A 805 0.74 26.84 -3.83
CA TRP A 805 0.18 26.97 -2.49
C TRP A 805 -1.13 26.20 -2.31
N ASN A 806 -1.12 25.25 -1.37
CA ASN A 806 -2.31 24.54 -0.90
C ASN A 806 -2.20 24.33 0.61
N ASP A 807 -2.97 25.11 1.37
CA ASP A 807 -3.00 25.07 2.83
C ASP A 807 -3.95 23.99 3.37
N ALA A 808 -4.57 23.16 2.52
CA ALA A 808 -5.46 22.10 2.91
C ALA A 808 -4.81 20.70 2.92
N ILE A 809 -3.67 20.52 2.23
CA ILE A 809 -2.92 19.25 2.26
C ILE A 809 -2.33 19.06 3.66
N ARG A 810 -2.51 17.87 4.22
CA ARG A 810 -1.97 17.48 5.53
C ARG A 810 -1.15 16.20 5.41
N PRO A 811 -0.21 15.96 6.33
CA PRO A 811 0.40 14.66 6.46
C PRO A 811 -0.67 13.60 6.74
N GLY A 812 -0.53 12.42 6.16
CA GLY A 812 -1.58 11.40 6.13
C GLY A 812 -2.44 11.39 4.87
N ASP A 813 -2.42 12.45 4.06
CA ASP A 813 -3.15 12.49 2.79
C ASP A 813 -2.47 11.63 1.71
N MET A 814 -3.25 11.16 0.74
CA MET A 814 -2.73 10.51 -0.46
C MET A 814 -2.48 11.53 -1.56
N PHE A 815 -1.32 11.44 -2.20
CA PHE A 815 -0.89 12.32 -3.27
C PHE A 815 -0.62 11.49 -4.54
N ILE A 816 -1.43 11.73 -5.57
CA ILE A 816 -1.29 11.14 -6.89
C ILE A 816 -0.68 12.21 -7.79
N TYR A 817 0.41 11.88 -8.46
CA TYR A 817 1.04 12.80 -9.38
C TYR A 817 1.64 12.13 -10.62
N GLU A 818 1.81 12.91 -11.68
CA GLU A 818 2.47 12.45 -12.90
C GLU A 818 3.88 13.02 -12.97
N ASP A 819 4.87 12.13 -13.09
CA ASP A 819 6.28 12.50 -13.28
C ASP A 819 6.91 11.61 -14.35
N ALA A 820 7.60 12.22 -15.31
CA ALA A 820 8.23 11.53 -16.44
C ALA A 820 7.30 10.56 -17.22
N GLY A 821 5.98 10.79 -17.25
CA GLY A 821 5.00 9.93 -17.91
C GLY A 821 4.54 8.72 -17.09
N GLU A 822 4.92 8.64 -15.81
CA GLU A 822 4.44 7.65 -14.85
C GLU A 822 3.46 8.30 -13.88
N VAL A 823 2.34 7.61 -13.60
CA VAL A 823 1.44 8.02 -12.52
C VAL A 823 1.91 7.35 -11.24
N ARG A 824 2.30 8.17 -10.26
CA ARG A 824 2.78 7.73 -8.95
C ARG A 824 1.73 8.04 -7.91
N ARG A 825 1.52 7.07 -7.00
CA ARG A 825 0.69 7.23 -5.81
C ARG A 825 1.59 7.19 -4.59
N ARG A 826 1.55 8.25 -3.80
CA ARG A 826 2.36 8.41 -2.59
C ARG A 826 1.50 8.87 -1.44
N TRP A 827 2.03 8.70 -0.24
CA TRP A 827 1.45 9.17 0.99
C TRP A 827 2.24 10.39 1.47
N VAL A 828 1.55 11.45 1.90
CA VAL A 828 2.18 12.70 2.32
C VAL A 828 2.77 12.53 3.73
N GLN A 829 4.10 12.51 3.81
CA GLN A 829 4.84 12.35 5.07
C GLN A 829 5.00 13.69 5.79
N SER A 830 5.31 14.75 5.05
CA SER A 830 5.42 16.10 5.59
C SER A 830 5.06 17.16 4.56
N CYS A 831 4.62 18.32 5.05
CA CYS A 831 4.34 19.51 4.25
C CYS A 831 5.12 20.69 4.83
N GLU A 832 5.84 21.43 3.99
CA GLU A 832 6.48 22.69 4.34
C GLU A 832 5.91 23.82 3.49
N TRP A 833 5.37 24.85 4.14
CA TRP A 833 4.83 26.04 3.49
C TRP A 833 5.84 27.17 3.53
N GLN A 834 6.16 27.70 2.35
CA GLN A 834 7.13 28.78 2.17
C GLN A 834 6.46 29.98 1.47
N PRO A 835 5.72 30.82 2.20
CA PRO A 835 5.18 32.04 1.64
C PRO A 835 6.26 33.10 1.40
N GLU A 836 6.23 33.70 0.23
CA GLU A 836 6.97 34.89 -0.15
C GLU A 836 6.02 36.11 -0.17
N PHE A 837 6.41 37.18 0.51
CA PHE A 837 5.64 38.42 0.54
C PHE A 837 6.18 39.38 -0.52
N ASP A 838 5.34 39.71 -1.51
CA ASP A 838 5.63 40.74 -2.50
C ASP A 838 4.66 41.93 -2.34
N ARG A 839 4.90 43.02 -3.09
CA ARG A 839 4.05 44.21 -3.14
C ARG A 839 2.61 43.90 -3.56
N ASP A 840 2.42 42.87 -4.38
CA ASP A 840 1.13 42.49 -4.94
C ASP A 840 0.35 41.49 -4.06
N GLY A 841 0.94 41.00 -2.96
CA GLY A 841 0.31 40.04 -2.05
C GLY A 841 1.28 38.99 -1.52
N MET A 842 0.73 37.96 -0.89
CA MET A 842 1.51 36.79 -0.46
C MET A 842 1.41 35.73 -1.57
N ARG A 843 2.55 35.28 -2.05
CA ARG A 843 2.67 34.08 -2.89
C ARG A 843 3.31 32.98 -2.08
N GLY A 844 3.20 31.73 -2.49
CA GLY A 844 3.92 30.67 -1.81
C GLY A 844 3.89 29.36 -2.56
N VAL A 845 4.78 28.49 -2.13
CA VAL A 845 4.84 27.10 -2.55
C VAL A 845 4.66 26.19 -1.35
N VAL A 846 4.25 24.96 -1.62
CA VAL A 846 4.29 23.88 -0.63
C VAL A 846 5.29 22.87 -1.13
N VAL A 847 6.23 22.52 -0.26
CA VAL A 847 7.17 21.44 -0.48
C VAL A 847 6.65 20.23 0.28
N LEU A 848 6.37 19.15 -0.45
CA LEU A 848 5.85 17.90 0.09
C LEU A 848 6.98 16.89 0.16
N SER A 849 7.13 16.21 1.30
CA SER A 849 7.83 14.93 1.37
C SER A 849 6.81 13.82 1.22
N LEU A 850 7.01 12.96 0.24
CA LEU A 850 6.10 11.91 -0.18
C LEU A 850 6.75 10.55 0.05
N ALA A 851 6.11 9.67 0.79
CA ALA A 851 6.57 8.31 1.01
C ALA A 851 5.80 7.32 0.12
N ARG A 852 6.44 6.22 -0.24
CA ARG A 852 5.77 5.14 -0.99
C ARG A 852 4.73 4.47 -0.08
N TRP A 853 3.47 4.43 -0.53
CA TRP A 853 2.44 3.68 0.16
C TRP A 853 2.65 2.18 -0.08
N VAL A 854 2.92 1.44 0.98
CA VAL A 854 3.01 -0.02 0.98
C VAL A 854 2.19 -0.53 2.14
N ASP A 855 1.15 -1.29 1.87
CA ASP A 855 0.35 -1.90 2.92
C ASP A 855 1.16 -3.03 3.57
N ALA A 856 1.68 -2.79 4.77
CA ALA A 856 2.45 -3.77 5.52
C ALA A 856 1.64 -5.04 5.83
N GLY A 857 0.30 -4.96 5.82
CA GLY A 857 -0.58 -6.13 5.96
C GLY A 857 -0.38 -7.18 4.86
N THR A 858 0.10 -6.78 3.69
CA THR A 858 0.41 -7.69 2.57
C THR A 858 1.79 -8.33 2.66
N LEU A 859 2.70 -7.76 3.46
CA LEU A 859 4.11 -8.16 3.53
C LEU A 859 4.45 -8.93 4.81
N LEU A 860 3.74 -8.66 5.91
CA LEU A 860 3.99 -9.28 7.20
C LEU A 860 3.14 -10.54 7.36
N SER A 861 3.83 -11.67 7.48
CA SER A 861 3.23 -12.95 7.87
C SER A 861 3.44 -13.20 9.36
N PHE A 862 2.50 -13.88 10.00
CA PHE A 862 2.55 -14.18 11.43
C PHE A 862 2.50 -15.68 11.65
N SER A 863 3.33 -16.17 12.56
CA SER A 863 3.31 -17.57 12.98
C SER A 863 3.35 -17.66 14.50
N ALA A 864 2.46 -18.47 15.09
CA ALA A 864 2.50 -18.82 16.50
C ALA A 864 3.38 -20.05 16.71
N ILE A 865 4.19 -20.04 17.78
CA ILE A 865 4.97 -21.18 18.26
C ILE A 865 4.56 -21.43 19.71
N ASP A 866 4.03 -22.62 19.98
CA ASP A 866 3.82 -23.10 21.34
C ASP A 866 5.16 -23.50 21.97
N LEU A 867 5.55 -22.85 23.07
CA LEU A 867 6.69 -23.31 23.85
C LEU A 867 6.27 -24.51 24.71
N PRO A 868 7.03 -25.61 24.71
CA PRO A 868 6.78 -26.70 25.64
C PRO A 868 6.88 -26.17 27.07
N ALA A 869 5.85 -26.39 27.88
CA ALA A 869 5.81 -25.97 29.28
C ALA A 869 7.12 -26.37 29.97
N SER A 870 7.83 -25.38 30.52
CA SER A 870 9.10 -25.64 31.19
C SER A 870 8.84 -26.60 32.36
N GLY A 871 9.18 -27.87 32.20
CA GLY A 871 8.93 -28.90 33.19
C GLY A 871 9.45 -28.43 34.55
N GLY A 872 8.53 -28.20 35.49
CA GLY A 872 8.83 -27.76 36.85
C GLY A 872 9.72 -28.78 37.57
N GLY A 873 11.03 -28.58 37.46
CA GLY A 873 12.02 -29.31 38.24
C GLY A 873 11.97 -28.84 39.69
N GLY A 874 11.30 -29.62 40.53
CA GLY A 874 11.20 -29.36 41.96
C GLY A 874 12.55 -29.38 42.68
N GLY A 875 12.79 -28.32 43.46
CA GLY A 875 13.49 -28.35 44.75
C GLY A 875 15.03 -28.31 44.75
N ALA A 876 15.60 -27.19 45.20
CA ALA A 876 16.48 -27.14 46.39
C ALA A 876 16.91 -25.71 46.70
N ASP A 877 16.78 -25.33 47.97
CA ASP A 877 17.27 -24.09 48.58
C ASP A 877 18.74 -23.81 48.26
N GLY A 878 19.04 -22.56 47.90
CA GLY A 878 20.39 -22.05 47.79
C GLY A 878 20.44 -20.65 47.21
N GLY A 879 20.39 -19.64 48.08
CA GLY A 879 20.52 -18.25 47.71
C GLY A 879 21.82 -17.97 46.94
N GLY A 880 21.68 -17.37 45.77
CA GLY A 880 22.76 -16.84 44.95
C GLY A 880 22.16 -16.04 43.81
N ASP A 881 22.50 -14.76 43.73
CA ASP A 881 22.07 -13.81 42.69
C ASP A 881 22.15 -14.44 41.29
N LEU A 882 21.00 -14.53 40.62
CA LEU A 882 20.88 -15.09 39.28
C LEU A 882 21.00 -13.96 38.26
N VAL A 883 22.21 -13.77 37.74
CA VAL A 883 22.43 -13.06 36.47
C VAL A 883 21.85 -13.93 35.36
N VAL A 884 20.71 -13.51 34.79
CA VAL A 884 20.08 -14.15 33.64
C VAL A 884 20.91 -13.83 32.39
N GLY A 885 21.91 -14.68 32.13
CA GLY A 885 22.66 -14.68 30.88
C GLY A 885 21.93 -15.47 29.81
N ASN A 886 21.79 -14.87 28.62
CA ASN A 886 21.34 -15.45 27.35
C ASN A 886 21.69 -16.95 27.23
N ARG A 887 20.67 -17.81 27.33
CA ARG A 887 20.81 -19.26 27.31
C ARG A 887 20.23 -19.90 26.05
N PHE A 888 20.40 -19.24 24.89
CA PHE A 888 20.13 -19.84 23.57
C PHE A 888 21.38 -20.37 22.85
N ASP A 889 22.59 -20.12 23.37
CA ASP A 889 23.86 -20.57 22.76
C ASP A 889 24.31 -22.00 23.12
N ARG A 890 23.49 -22.81 23.79
CA ARG A 890 23.92 -24.14 24.28
C ARG A 890 22.96 -25.29 23.98
N LEU A 891 22.69 -25.52 22.70
CA LEU A 891 22.16 -26.82 22.22
C LEU A 891 23.02 -27.48 21.14
N THR A 892 24.31 -27.14 21.06
CA THR A 892 25.29 -27.86 20.24
C THR A 892 26.57 -28.12 21.01
N THR A 893 26.61 -29.24 21.74
CA THR A 893 27.73 -30.22 21.84
C THR A 893 27.64 -31.02 23.13
N LEU A 894 27.32 -32.31 23.03
CA LEU A 894 27.83 -33.35 23.91
C LEU A 894 27.64 -34.71 23.23
N GLY A 895 28.74 -35.33 22.81
CA GLY A 895 28.74 -36.66 22.21
C GLY A 895 30.04 -37.02 21.49
N GLY A 896 31.19 -36.85 22.13
CA GLY A 896 32.48 -37.31 21.63
C GLY A 896 32.82 -38.75 22.07
N LEU A 897 33.30 -39.54 21.09
CA LEU A 897 34.30 -40.61 21.17
C LEU A 897 34.05 -41.89 22.01
N LEU A 898 33.91 -43.03 21.31
CA LEU A 898 34.67 -44.26 21.58
C LEU A 898 34.99 -45.00 20.25
N PRO A 899 36.19 -45.59 20.08
CA PRO A 899 36.63 -46.22 18.84
C PRO A 899 36.42 -47.74 18.84
N LEU A 900 36.05 -48.33 17.70
CA LEU A 900 36.24 -49.76 17.45
C LEU A 900 36.35 -50.00 15.94
N ALA A 901 37.55 -50.40 15.52
CA ALA A 901 37.85 -50.83 14.16
C ALA A 901 37.68 -52.35 14.04
N VAL A 902 36.89 -52.86 13.08
CA VAL A 902 37.12 -54.16 12.39
C VAL A 902 36.49 -54.19 10.99
N LYS A 903 37.36 -54.32 9.98
CA LYS A 903 37.31 -55.00 8.67
C LYS A 903 35.98 -55.33 7.93
N SER A 904 35.94 -54.83 6.68
CA SER A 904 35.67 -55.47 5.38
C SER A 904 34.54 -56.50 5.22
N ARG A 905 33.64 -56.25 4.24
CA ARG A 905 33.51 -57.09 3.04
C ARG A 905 32.66 -56.43 1.94
N THR A 906 33.17 -56.64 0.73
CA THR A 906 32.63 -56.40 -0.62
C THR A 906 31.32 -57.15 -0.95
N ARG A 907 30.64 -56.55 -1.96
CA ARG A 907 29.81 -57.12 -3.06
C ARG A 907 28.32 -57.38 -2.82
N GLY A 908 27.54 -56.84 -3.77
CA GLY A 908 26.29 -57.39 -4.24
C GLY A 908 25.51 -56.41 -5.11
N ASN A 909 25.67 -56.51 -6.43
CA ASN A 909 24.74 -55.91 -7.40
C ASN A 909 23.30 -56.35 -7.09
N TYR A 910 22.35 -55.43 -7.18
CA TYR A 910 21.19 -55.51 -8.08
C TYR A 910 20.71 -54.10 -8.41
#